data_AF-A0A4D6MF47-F1
#
_entry.id   AF-A0A4D6MF47-F1
#
_cell.length_a   1.000
_cell.length_b   1.000
_cell.length_c   1.000
_cell.angle_alpha   90.00
_cell.angle_beta   90.00
_cell.angle_gamma   90.00
#
_symmetry.space_group_name_H-M   'P 1'
#
loop_
_entity.id
_entity.type
_entity.pdbx_description
1 polymer ?
#
loop_
_entity_poly.entity_id
_entity_poly.type
_entity_poly.pdbx_seq_one_letter_code
_entity_poly.pdbx_strand_id
1 'polypeptide(L)'
;MAATQTPSKVDDGALITVLSIDGGGIRGIIPGILLAFLESELQKLDGADARLADYFDVIAGTSTGGLVTAMLTAPNENNRPLYAAKDIKDFYLEHTPKIFPQSSSWNLIATAMKKGRSLMGPQYDGKYLHKLVREKLGNTKLEHTLTNVVIPAFDIKNLQPAIFSSFQVKKRPYLNAALSDICISTSAAPTYLPAHCFETKTSTASFKFDLVDGGVAANNPALVAMAEVSNEIRNEGSCASLKVKPLQYKKFLVISLGTGSQQHEMRYSADKASTWGLVGWLSSSGGTPLIDVFSHASSDMVDFHISSVFQARHAEQNYLRIQDDTLTGDLGSVDVATEKNLNGLVQVAEALLKKPVSKINLRTGIHEPVESNETNAEALKSKSDDGPMVTVLSIDGGGIRGIIPGILLAFLESELQKLDGADARLADYFDVIAGTSTGGLVTAMLTAPNEKNRPLYEAKDLKNFYLQHSPKIFPQSSSWNLIATAMKYGRTLTGPQYDGKYLHKLIREELKNIKLENTLTNVVIPTFDIKTLQPTIFSSFQLKKRPDLNGLLSDICISTSAAPTFLPAHSFETKTPDGTSKFDLIDGGVAANNPALVAMAEVSNHICSEGSFGKMNVKAMQYNRFLVLSLGTGAQKQEMKYSAAEASTWGALSWVTTTTGTPLIDAFTHASSDMVDFHIYSVFQARHSENNYLRIQDDTLPGELSSVDIATEKNLKGLVQVGEELLKKPVSQINLRTGVHETVDSGETNADALKRFAERLSKQKRYRKSELSAYGNF
;
A
#
# COMPACT_ATOMS: atom_id res chain seq x y z
N MET A 1 -48.69 45.78 8.23
CA MET A 1 -47.24 45.49 8.26
C MET A 1 -47.05 44.03 8.61
N ALA A 2 -46.77 43.20 7.62
CA ALA A 2 -46.33 41.82 7.82
C ALA A 2 -45.08 41.68 6.95
N ALA A 3 -43.92 41.58 7.60
CA ALA A 3 -42.64 41.36 6.93
C ALA A 3 -42.61 39.91 6.45
N THR A 4 -42.67 39.73 5.14
CA THR A 4 -42.41 38.47 4.45
C THR A 4 -40.95 38.10 4.63
N GLN A 5 -40.69 37.08 5.46
CA GLN A 5 -39.41 36.40 5.52
C GLN A 5 -39.10 35.81 4.13
N THR A 6 -38.02 36.27 3.52
CA THR A 6 -37.36 35.58 2.40
C THR A 6 -36.97 34.16 2.85
N PRO A 7 -37.23 33.12 2.04
CA PRO A 7 -36.83 31.77 2.39
C PRO A 7 -35.30 31.69 2.43
N SER A 8 -34.77 31.12 3.51
CA SER A 8 -33.37 30.73 3.63
C SER A 8 -33.00 29.82 2.44
N LYS A 9 -31.99 30.21 1.67
CA LYS A 9 -31.35 29.35 0.67
C LYS A 9 -30.96 28.03 1.34
N VAL A 10 -31.50 26.94 0.81
CA VAL A 10 -31.17 25.56 1.17
C VAL A 10 -29.73 25.28 0.74
N ASP A 11 -28.91 24.77 1.68
CA ASP A 11 -27.48 24.43 1.52
C ASP A 11 -27.31 23.04 0.91
N ASP A 12 -27.66 22.91 -0.37
CA ASP A 12 -27.37 21.72 -1.19
C ASP A 12 -26.05 21.94 -1.97
N GLY A 13 -25.01 21.12 -1.73
CA GLY A 13 -24.24 20.60 -2.88
C GLY A 13 -22.78 20.98 -3.15
N ALA A 14 -22.03 21.73 -2.32
CA ALA A 14 -20.59 21.92 -2.62
C ALA A 14 -19.79 20.61 -2.40
N LEU A 15 -19.02 20.18 -3.41
CA LEU A 15 -18.13 19.00 -3.42
C LEU A 15 -16.66 19.45 -3.56
N ILE A 16 -15.73 18.66 -3.01
CA ILE A 16 -14.30 18.76 -3.23
C ILE A 16 -13.93 17.80 -4.34
N THR A 17 -13.34 18.35 -5.39
CA THR A 17 -13.02 17.64 -6.63
C THR A 17 -11.56 17.22 -6.64
N VAL A 18 -11.30 15.93 -6.85
CA VAL A 18 -9.95 15.36 -6.88
C VAL A 18 -9.75 14.61 -8.18
N LEU A 19 -8.73 15.00 -8.94
CA LEU A 19 -8.23 14.23 -10.08
C LEU A 19 -6.96 13.51 -9.63
N SER A 20 -6.88 12.20 -9.88
CA SER A 20 -5.69 11.40 -9.64
C SER A 20 -5.25 10.67 -10.90
N ILE A 21 -3.96 10.68 -11.19
CA ILE A 21 -3.38 10.08 -12.40
C ILE A 21 -2.24 9.13 -12.02
N ASP A 22 -2.36 7.87 -12.40
CA ASP A 22 -1.37 6.84 -12.07
C ASP A 22 -0.05 6.99 -12.84
N GLY A 23 1.00 6.37 -12.30
CA GLY A 23 2.25 6.13 -13.02
C GLY A 23 2.13 5.06 -14.11
N GLY A 24 3.06 5.05 -15.07
CA GLY A 24 3.04 4.06 -16.16
C GLY A 24 3.88 4.36 -17.40
N GLY A 25 4.83 5.30 -17.35
CA GLY A 25 5.72 5.62 -18.48
C GLY A 25 4.97 6.12 -19.71
N ILE A 26 5.24 5.56 -20.89
CA ILE A 26 4.59 5.95 -22.16
C ILE A 26 3.06 5.77 -22.15
N ARG A 27 2.55 4.92 -21.27
CA ARG A 27 1.12 4.67 -21.14
C ARG A 27 0.33 5.85 -20.57
N GLY A 28 1.02 6.93 -20.15
CA GLY A 28 0.42 8.24 -19.86
C GLY A 28 -0.40 8.83 -21.02
N ILE A 29 -0.23 8.33 -22.26
CA ILE A 29 -1.12 8.63 -23.40
C ILE A 29 -2.58 8.28 -23.08
N ILE A 30 -2.84 7.18 -22.37
CA ILE A 30 -4.20 6.71 -22.04
C ILE A 30 -4.93 7.77 -21.19
N PRO A 31 -4.47 8.12 -19.97
CA PRO A 31 -5.12 9.18 -19.22
C PRO A 31 -5.08 10.52 -19.95
N GLY A 32 -4.04 10.84 -20.74
CA GLY A 32 -4.01 12.06 -21.56
C GLY A 32 -5.20 12.21 -22.51
N ILE A 33 -5.60 11.14 -23.18
CA ILE A 33 -6.76 11.13 -24.09
C ILE A 33 -8.09 11.20 -23.32
N LEU A 34 -8.20 10.48 -22.19
CA LEU A 34 -9.39 10.55 -21.33
C LEU A 34 -9.59 11.98 -20.79
N LEU A 35 -8.51 12.64 -20.39
CA LEU A 35 -8.51 14.03 -19.93
C LEU A 35 -8.84 15.01 -21.05
N ALA A 36 -8.34 14.79 -22.28
CA ALA A 36 -8.69 15.59 -23.44
C ALA A 36 -10.19 15.54 -23.74
N PHE A 37 -10.80 14.34 -23.64
CA PHE A 37 -12.23 14.17 -23.76
C PHE A 37 -12.98 14.93 -22.66
N LEU A 38 -12.63 14.70 -21.39
CA LEU A 38 -13.24 15.39 -20.25
C LEU A 38 -13.17 16.92 -20.36
N GLU A 39 -11.99 17.46 -20.68
CA GLU A 39 -11.80 18.90 -20.86
C GLU A 39 -12.65 19.43 -22.03
N SER A 40 -12.79 18.67 -23.11
CA SER A 40 -13.65 19.07 -24.25
C SER A 40 -15.13 19.10 -23.89
N GLU A 41 -15.61 18.19 -23.03
CA GLU A 41 -17.00 18.22 -22.55
C GLU A 41 -17.22 19.43 -21.64
N LEU A 42 -16.26 19.76 -20.76
CA LEU A 42 -16.31 20.95 -19.92
C LEU A 42 -16.28 22.24 -20.76
N GLN A 43 -15.48 22.29 -21.83
CA GLN A 43 -15.44 23.42 -22.75
C GLN A 43 -16.74 23.65 -23.53
N LYS A 44 -17.52 22.58 -23.78
CA LYS A 44 -18.87 22.73 -24.36
C LYS A 44 -19.85 23.38 -23.39
N LEU A 45 -19.63 23.19 -22.09
CA LEU A 45 -20.49 23.73 -21.04
C LEU A 45 -20.13 25.19 -20.72
N ASP A 46 -18.84 25.48 -20.49
CA ASP A 46 -18.40 26.77 -19.93
C ASP A 46 -17.50 27.59 -20.88
N GLY A 47 -17.27 27.10 -22.10
CA GLY A 47 -16.55 27.80 -23.16
C GLY A 47 -15.14 27.27 -23.44
N ALA A 48 -14.57 27.66 -24.59
CA ALA A 48 -13.32 27.12 -25.12
C ALA A 48 -12.06 27.37 -24.24
N ASP A 49 -12.13 28.35 -23.34
CA ASP A 49 -11.03 28.69 -22.43
C ASP A 49 -11.03 27.85 -21.15
N ALA A 50 -12.08 27.07 -20.89
CA ALA A 50 -12.17 26.17 -19.74
C ALA A 50 -11.04 25.12 -19.75
N ARG A 51 -10.42 24.90 -18.59
CA ARG A 51 -9.33 23.92 -18.39
C ARG A 51 -9.58 23.11 -17.14
N LEU A 52 -9.02 21.90 -17.09
CA LEU A 52 -9.19 20.99 -15.95
C LEU A 52 -8.81 21.62 -14.60
N ALA A 53 -7.77 22.45 -14.55
CA ALA A 53 -7.35 23.15 -13.33
C ALA A 53 -8.40 24.12 -12.77
N ASP A 54 -9.41 24.51 -13.56
CA ASP A 54 -10.52 25.37 -13.11
C ASP A 54 -11.59 24.58 -12.34
N TYR A 55 -11.66 23.26 -12.57
CA TYR A 55 -12.70 22.39 -12.03
C TYR A 55 -12.23 21.48 -10.90
N PHE A 56 -10.94 21.19 -10.84
CA PHE A 56 -10.35 20.32 -9.83
C PHE A 56 -9.65 21.13 -8.73
N ASP A 57 -10.13 20.98 -7.50
CA ASP A 57 -9.51 21.57 -6.30
C ASP A 57 -8.13 20.97 -6.01
N VAL A 58 -7.94 19.70 -6.40
CA VAL A 58 -6.68 18.97 -6.31
C VAL A 58 -6.43 18.12 -7.55
N ILE A 59 -5.22 18.21 -8.10
CA ILE A 59 -4.72 17.30 -9.14
C ILE A 59 -3.48 16.57 -8.61
N ALA A 60 -3.58 15.24 -8.51
CA ALA A 60 -2.52 14.38 -8.01
C ALA A 60 -1.99 13.48 -9.12
N GLY A 61 -0.68 13.23 -9.11
CA GLY A 61 -0.06 12.38 -10.13
C GLY A 61 1.25 11.76 -9.69
N THR A 62 1.47 10.50 -10.08
CA THR A 62 2.72 9.77 -9.83
C THR A 62 3.41 9.46 -11.15
N SER A 63 4.74 9.58 -11.21
CA SER A 63 5.53 9.27 -12.42
C SER A 63 5.04 10.08 -13.62
N THR A 64 4.72 9.41 -14.73
CA THR A 64 4.09 10.00 -15.90
C THR A 64 2.83 10.82 -15.54
N GLY A 65 2.03 10.37 -14.56
CA GLY A 65 0.90 11.13 -14.04
C GLY A 65 1.32 12.42 -13.34
N GLY A 66 2.47 12.43 -12.66
CA GLY A 66 3.07 13.63 -12.07
C GLY A 66 3.53 14.64 -13.13
N LEU A 67 4.05 14.17 -14.28
CA LEU A 67 4.36 15.01 -15.44
C LEU A 67 3.08 15.64 -16.01
N VAL A 68 2.02 14.85 -16.18
CA VAL A 68 0.71 15.35 -16.65
C VAL A 68 0.12 16.36 -15.66
N THR A 69 0.19 16.11 -14.36
CA THR A 69 -0.21 17.07 -13.32
C THR A 69 0.53 18.40 -13.50
N ALA A 70 1.86 18.38 -13.67
CA ALA A 70 2.62 19.60 -13.89
C ALA A 70 2.24 20.31 -15.21
N MET A 71 1.96 19.58 -16.28
CA MET A 71 1.49 20.16 -17.55
C MET A 71 0.16 20.90 -17.40
N LEU A 72 -0.74 20.36 -16.58
CA LEU A 72 -2.09 20.89 -16.37
C LEU A 72 -2.16 22.00 -15.31
N THR A 73 -1.15 22.13 -14.43
CA THR A 73 -1.20 23.08 -13.31
C THR A 73 -0.06 24.09 -13.27
N ALA A 74 1.02 23.89 -14.01
CA ALA A 74 2.06 24.93 -14.13
C ALA A 74 1.49 26.13 -14.92
N PRO A 75 1.66 27.37 -14.43
CA PRO A 75 1.19 28.56 -15.10
C PRO A 75 2.07 28.90 -16.31
N ASN A 76 1.44 29.29 -17.42
CA ASN A 76 2.07 30.00 -18.52
C ASN A 76 2.08 31.52 -18.25
N GLU A 77 2.56 32.31 -19.22
CA GLU A 77 2.67 33.78 -19.11
C GLU A 77 1.32 34.48 -18.86
N ASN A 78 0.20 33.86 -19.23
CA ASN A 78 -1.15 34.38 -19.02
C ASN A 78 -1.81 33.84 -17.74
N ASN A 79 -1.05 33.20 -16.86
CA ASN A 79 -1.56 32.53 -15.65
C ASN A 79 -2.66 31.49 -15.95
N ARG A 80 -2.50 30.78 -17.07
CA ARG A 80 -3.32 29.63 -17.48
C ARG A 80 -2.45 28.37 -17.55
N PRO A 81 -3.03 27.16 -17.55
CA PRO A 81 -2.25 25.92 -17.68
C PRO A 81 -1.28 25.94 -18.86
N LEU A 82 -0.08 25.39 -18.65
CA LEU A 82 0.98 25.30 -19.65
C LEU A 82 0.53 24.50 -20.89
N TYR A 83 -0.30 23.46 -20.67
CA TYR A 83 -0.91 22.66 -21.72
C TYR A 83 -2.43 22.59 -21.54
N ALA A 84 -3.17 22.54 -22.65
CA ALA A 84 -4.52 21.99 -22.63
C ALA A 84 -4.44 20.45 -22.62
N ALA A 85 -5.48 19.78 -22.13
CA ALA A 85 -5.47 18.32 -22.02
C ALA A 85 -5.31 17.63 -23.39
N LYS A 86 -5.84 18.22 -24.45
CA LYS A 86 -5.69 17.75 -25.84
C LYS A 86 -4.23 17.69 -26.32
N ASP A 87 -3.36 18.54 -25.78
CA ASP A 87 -1.96 18.66 -26.21
C ASP A 87 -1.07 17.57 -25.60
N ILE A 88 -1.56 16.88 -24.55
CA ILE A 88 -0.82 15.82 -23.86
C ILE A 88 -0.50 14.68 -24.84
N LYS A 89 -1.46 14.21 -25.62
CA LYS A 89 -1.25 13.11 -26.59
C LYS A 89 -0.09 13.43 -27.53
N ASP A 90 -0.08 14.63 -28.11
CA ASP A 90 0.94 15.04 -29.07
C ASP A 90 2.31 15.19 -28.41
N PHE A 91 2.36 15.68 -27.17
CA PHE A 91 3.58 15.70 -26.37
C PHE A 91 4.20 14.29 -26.24
N TYR A 92 3.40 13.28 -25.90
CA TYR A 92 3.90 11.91 -25.76
C TYR A 92 4.37 11.32 -27.10
N LEU A 93 3.60 11.53 -28.18
CA LEU A 93 3.98 11.07 -29.52
C LEU A 93 5.32 11.67 -29.97
N GLU A 94 5.58 12.95 -29.66
CA GLU A 94 6.81 13.62 -30.06
C GLU A 94 8.00 13.25 -29.17
N HIS A 95 7.81 13.24 -27.85
CA HIS A 95 8.91 13.22 -26.91
C HIS A 95 9.26 11.83 -26.38
N THR A 96 8.30 10.90 -26.26
CA THR A 96 8.63 9.57 -25.71
C THR A 96 9.61 8.75 -26.55
N PRO A 97 9.65 8.83 -27.90
CA PRO A 97 10.70 8.15 -28.66
C PRO A 97 12.10 8.70 -28.39
N LYS A 98 12.20 9.95 -27.92
CA LYS A 98 13.47 10.61 -27.56
C LYS A 98 13.85 10.34 -26.10
N ILE A 99 12.86 10.16 -25.22
CA ILE A 99 13.02 9.74 -23.82
C ILE A 99 13.42 8.26 -23.73
N PHE A 100 12.75 7.40 -24.51
CA PHE A 100 12.96 5.95 -24.58
C PHE A 100 13.38 5.52 -25.99
N PRO A 101 14.61 5.85 -26.43
CA PRO A 101 15.08 5.55 -27.77
C PRO A 101 15.08 4.04 -28.05
N GLN A 102 14.29 3.65 -29.05
CA GLN A 102 14.23 2.27 -29.55
C GLN A 102 15.40 2.05 -30.51
N SER A 103 16.23 1.04 -30.23
CA SER A 103 17.38 0.71 -31.07
C SER A 103 16.89 0.02 -32.35
N SER A 104 17.04 0.68 -33.49
CA SER A 104 16.64 0.20 -34.83
C SER A 104 17.60 -0.83 -35.44
N SER A 105 18.32 -1.59 -34.62
CA SER A 105 19.43 -2.43 -35.09
C SER A 105 19.03 -3.91 -35.21
N TRP A 106 18.97 -4.42 -36.44
CA TRP A 106 18.83 -5.85 -36.83
C TRP A 106 19.99 -6.76 -36.32
N ASN A 107 20.80 -6.31 -35.37
CA ASN A 107 22.03 -6.98 -34.96
C ASN A 107 21.85 -7.68 -33.59
N LEU A 108 21.83 -9.02 -33.61
CA LEU A 108 21.70 -9.89 -32.43
C LEU A 108 22.75 -9.59 -31.34
N ILE A 109 23.96 -9.16 -31.74
CA ILE A 109 25.05 -8.82 -30.82
C ILE A 109 24.74 -7.54 -30.03
N ALA A 110 24.13 -6.54 -30.66
CA ALA A 110 23.73 -5.29 -30.00
C ALA A 110 22.57 -5.53 -29.00
N THR A 111 21.67 -6.46 -29.32
CA THR A 111 20.56 -6.86 -28.42
C THR A 111 21.08 -7.59 -27.17
N ALA A 112 22.07 -8.47 -27.34
CA ALA A 112 22.75 -9.13 -26.21
C ALA A 112 23.54 -8.12 -25.34
N MET A 113 24.23 -7.15 -25.96
CA MET A 113 24.90 -6.07 -25.23
C MET A 113 23.92 -5.14 -24.49
N LYS A 114 22.72 -4.89 -25.03
CA LYS A 114 21.68 -4.07 -24.38
C LYS A 114 21.13 -4.75 -23.12
N LYS A 115 20.88 -6.06 -23.17
CA LYS A 115 20.54 -6.86 -21.98
C LYS A 115 21.67 -6.84 -20.93
N GLY A 116 22.93 -6.92 -21.37
CA GLY A 116 24.10 -6.80 -20.49
C GLY A 116 24.25 -5.41 -19.84
N ARG A 117 23.92 -4.33 -20.57
CA ARG A 117 23.98 -2.94 -20.05
C ARG A 117 22.90 -2.64 -19.01
N SER A 118 21.66 -3.11 -19.20
CA SER A 118 20.55 -2.94 -18.24
C SER A 118 20.78 -3.68 -16.91
N LEU A 119 21.62 -4.72 -16.91
CA LEU A 119 22.08 -5.39 -15.69
C LEU A 119 23.11 -4.55 -14.89
N MET A 120 23.88 -3.67 -15.56
CA MET A 120 24.99 -2.92 -14.98
C MET A 120 24.67 -1.43 -14.72
N GLY A 121 23.58 -0.89 -15.27
CA GLY A 121 23.14 0.50 -15.07
C GLY A 121 21.70 0.71 -15.57
N PRO A 122 21.11 1.91 -15.36
CA PRO A 122 19.75 2.18 -15.81
C PRO A 122 19.63 2.04 -17.33
N GLN A 123 18.47 1.59 -17.80
CA GLN A 123 18.22 1.36 -19.23
C GLN A 123 18.34 2.64 -20.07
N TYR A 124 18.00 3.79 -19.48
CA TYR A 124 18.02 5.11 -20.10
C TYR A 124 18.78 6.11 -19.22
N ASP A 125 19.47 7.08 -19.84
CA ASP A 125 20.31 8.05 -19.11
C ASP A 125 19.54 9.25 -18.52
N GLY A 126 18.26 9.40 -18.88
CA GLY A 126 17.38 10.47 -18.43
C GLY A 126 17.73 11.89 -18.92
N LYS A 127 18.82 12.09 -19.66
CA LYS A 127 19.33 13.45 -19.99
C LYS A 127 18.33 14.26 -20.81
N TYR A 128 17.71 13.61 -21.80
CA TYR A 128 16.69 14.25 -22.63
C TYR A 128 15.47 14.66 -21.81
N LEU A 129 14.96 13.77 -20.94
CA LEU A 129 13.86 14.05 -20.03
C LEU A 129 14.18 15.24 -19.12
N HIS A 130 15.35 15.24 -18.47
CA HIS A 130 15.74 16.31 -17.56
C HIS A 130 15.83 17.66 -18.27
N LYS A 131 16.42 17.68 -19.47
CA LYS A 131 16.51 18.88 -20.30
C LYS A 131 15.10 19.39 -20.66
N LEU A 132 14.25 18.50 -21.19
CA LEU A 132 12.89 18.84 -21.62
C LEU A 132 12.05 19.40 -20.47
N VAL A 133 12.05 18.74 -19.31
CA VAL A 133 11.26 19.15 -18.15
C VAL A 133 11.74 20.49 -17.61
N ARG A 134 13.06 20.73 -17.55
CA ARG A 134 13.63 22.03 -17.13
C ARG A 134 13.33 23.14 -18.13
N GLU A 135 13.39 22.85 -19.42
CA GLU A 135 13.04 23.81 -20.48
C GLU A 135 11.56 24.23 -20.41
N LYS A 136 10.66 23.27 -20.15
CA LYS A 136 9.22 23.53 -20.12
C LYS A 136 8.74 24.20 -18.83
N LEU A 137 9.29 23.81 -17.68
CA LEU A 137 8.84 24.31 -16.37
C LEU A 137 9.67 25.51 -15.87
N GLY A 138 10.85 25.74 -16.43
CA GLY A 138 11.73 26.85 -16.05
C GLY A 138 11.98 26.88 -14.54
N ASN A 139 11.73 28.04 -13.93
CA ASN A 139 11.90 28.27 -12.49
C ASN A 139 10.59 28.07 -11.69
N THR A 140 9.57 27.45 -12.29
CA THR A 140 8.29 27.21 -11.62
C THR A 140 8.51 26.32 -10.39
N LYS A 141 7.97 26.75 -9.25
CA LYS A 141 8.01 26.01 -7.99
C LYS A 141 6.64 25.42 -7.68
N LEU A 142 6.60 24.49 -6.73
CA LEU A 142 5.38 23.84 -6.28
C LEU A 142 4.26 24.82 -5.91
N GLU A 143 4.59 25.91 -5.20
CA GLU A 143 3.61 26.92 -4.78
C GLU A 143 3.00 27.74 -5.92
N HIS A 144 3.64 27.76 -7.09
CA HIS A 144 3.16 28.52 -8.25
C HIS A 144 2.08 27.78 -9.05
N THR A 145 1.74 26.54 -8.67
CA THR A 145 0.72 25.74 -9.36
C THR A 145 -0.65 26.39 -9.25
N LEU A 146 -1.45 26.30 -10.32
CA LEU A 146 -2.74 26.97 -10.47
C LEU A 146 -3.85 26.41 -9.58
N THR A 147 -3.71 25.15 -9.17
CA THR A 147 -4.57 24.47 -8.21
C THR A 147 -3.70 23.63 -7.29
N ASN A 148 -4.26 23.04 -6.25
CA ASN A 148 -3.47 22.22 -5.35
C ASN A 148 -2.98 20.96 -6.07
N VAL A 149 -1.73 20.60 -5.79
CA VAL A 149 -1.12 19.40 -6.37
C VAL A 149 -0.54 18.50 -5.31
N VAL A 150 -0.57 17.20 -5.58
CA VAL A 150 0.04 16.15 -4.76
C VAL A 150 0.84 15.23 -5.68
N ILE A 151 2.17 15.28 -5.59
CA ILE A 151 3.08 14.49 -6.42
C ILE A 151 3.99 13.65 -5.49
N PRO A 152 3.74 12.33 -5.37
CA PRO A 152 4.61 11.45 -4.61
C PRO A 152 5.96 11.19 -5.30
N ALA A 153 7.00 11.04 -4.50
CA ALA A 153 8.29 10.44 -4.86
C ALA A 153 8.73 9.51 -3.72
N PHE A 154 9.82 8.77 -3.88
CA PHE A 154 10.38 7.93 -2.80
C PHE A 154 11.82 8.31 -2.49
N ASP A 155 12.11 8.65 -1.24
CA ASP A 155 13.45 8.96 -0.76
C ASP A 155 14.17 7.65 -0.40
N ILE A 156 15.13 7.26 -1.24
CA ILE A 156 15.85 5.99 -1.06
C ILE A 156 16.89 6.04 0.04
N LYS A 157 17.29 7.25 0.46
CA LYS A 157 18.25 7.43 1.54
C LYS A 157 17.58 7.22 2.89
N ASN A 158 16.38 7.76 3.04
CA ASN A 158 15.58 7.63 4.26
C ASN A 158 14.60 6.43 4.21
N LEU A 159 14.48 5.75 3.06
CA LEU A 159 13.55 4.65 2.79
C LEU A 159 12.09 5.02 3.11
N GLN A 160 11.65 6.20 2.65
CA GLN A 160 10.32 6.74 2.94
C GLN A 160 9.69 7.49 1.76
N PRO A 161 8.36 7.60 1.70
CA PRO A 161 7.67 8.47 0.74
C PRO A 161 8.01 9.95 0.95
N ALA A 162 8.29 10.67 -0.14
CA ALA A 162 8.40 12.13 -0.18
C ALA A 162 7.18 12.70 -0.91
N ILE A 163 6.21 13.25 -0.16
CA ILE A 163 4.96 13.78 -0.73
C ILE A 163 5.09 15.28 -0.97
N PHE A 164 5.23 15.68 -2.24
CA PHE A 164 5.23 17.09 -2.63
C PHE A 164 3.79 17.56 -2.79
N SER A 165 3.28 18.20 -1.73
CA SER A 165 1.92 18.72 -1.64
C SER A 165 1.92 20.23 -1.48
N SER A 166 1.14 20.93 -2.30
CA SER A 166 0.99 22.40 -2.20
C SER A 166 0.41 22.82 -0.85
N PHE A 167 -0.45 21.99 -0.24
CA PHE A 167 -1.01 22.20 1.11
C PHE A 167 0.08 22.26 2.18
N GLN A 168 1.17 21.52 1.99
CA GLN A 168 2.24 21.43 2.98
C GLN A 168 3.22 22.59 2.89
N VAL A 169 3.31 23.30 1.75
CA VAL A 169 4.34 24.34 1.54
C VAL A 169 4.33 25.42 2.62
N LYS A 170 3.13 25.89 3.03
CA LYS A 170 3.01 26.90 4.09
C LYS A 170 3.60 26.45 5.42
N LYS A 171 3.37 25.18 5.78
CA LYS A 171 3.82 24.56 7.03
C LYS A 171 5.26 24.04 6.94
N ARG A 172 5.69 23.70 5.74
CA ARG A 172 6.95 23.03 5.41
C ARG A 172 7.56 23.66 4.16
N PRO A 173 8.17 24.86 4.27
CA PRO A 173 8.67 25.60 3.12
C PRO A 173 9.75 24.87 2.30
N TYR A 174 10.44 23.91 2.90
CA TYR A 174 11.44 23.07 2.20
C TYR A 174 10.81 22.14 1.15
N LEU A 175 9.50 21.88 1.20
CA LEU A 175 8.80 21.12 0.15
C LEU A 175 8.52 21.97 -1.09
N ASN A 176 8.75 23.28 -1.05
CA ASN A 176 8.59 24.19 -2.18
C ASN A 176 9.77 24.10 -3.17
N ALA A 177 10.00 22.90 -3.69
CA ALA A 177 11.02 22.59 -4.67
C ALA A 177 10.64 23.10 -6.07
N ALA A 178 11.63 23.16 -6.96
CA ALA A 178 11.37 23.38 -8.39
C ALA A 178 10.49 22.25 -8.92
N LEU A 179 9.42 22.59 -9.63
CA LEU A 179 8.48 21.61 -10.16
C LEU A 179 9.18 20.66 -11.15
N SER A 180 10.23 21.13 -11.82
CA SER A 180 11.10 20.28 -12.64
C SER A 180 11.83 19.20 -11.86
N ASP A 181 12.34 19.50 -10.67
CA ASP A 181 13.03 18.50 -9.84
C ASP A 181 12.03 17.47 -9.31
N ILE A 182 10.84 17.91 -8.90
CA ILE A 182 9.74 17.02 -8.47
C ILE A 182 9.34 16.08 -9.63
N CYS A 183 9.16 16.61 -10.84
CA CYS A 183 8.80 15.86 -12.05
C CYS A 183 9.85 14.83 -12.45
N ILE A 184 11.13 15.20 -12.36
CA ILE A 184 12.24 14.28 -12.63
C ILE A 184 12.26 13.16 -11.58
N SER A 185 12.16 13.51 -10.30
CA SER A 185 12.17 12.53 -9.20
C SER A 185 11.01 11.56 -9.28
N THR A 186 9.77 12.04 -9.44
CA THR A 186 8.59 11.16 -9.49
C THR A 186 8.63 10.22 -10.69
N SER A 187 9.38 10.52 -11.76
CA SER A 187 9.52 9.70 -12.98
C SER A 187 10.77 8.81 -13.00
N ALA A 188 11.63 8.86 -11.98
CA ALA A 188 12.92 8.17 -11.95
C ALA A 188 12.76 6.69 -11.58
N ALA A 189 12.10 5.92 -12.47
CA ALA A 189 11.73 4.53 -12.19
C ALA A 189 12.97 3.64 -12.03
N PRO A 190 13.08 2.86 -10.93
CA PRO A 190 14.17 1.91 -10.73
C PRO A 190 14.42 1.05 -11.96
N THR A 191 15.69 0.83 -12.31
CA THR A 191 16.16 0.11 -13.52
C THR A 191 15.95 0.81 -14.86
N TYR A 192 15.01 1.76 -14.97
CA TYR A 192 14.72 2.48 -16.20
C TYR A 192 15.48 3.81 -16.29
N LEU A 193 15.36 4.64 -15.25
CA LEU A 193 15.91 6.00 -15.21
C LEU A 193 16.77 6.19 -13.95
N PRO A 194 17.79 7.08 -14.00
CA PRO A 194 18.65 7.33 -12.86
C PRO A 194 17.89 8.03 -11.73
N ALA A 195 18.18 7.66 -10.48
CA ALA A 195 17.72 8.40 -9.30
C ALA A 195 18.13 9.87 -9.37
N HIS A 196 17.30 10.76 -8.81
CA HIS A 196 17.50 12.20 -8.86
C HIS A 196 17.81 12.79 -7.50
N CYS A 197 18.79 13.67 -7.46
CA CYS A 197 19.24 14.34 -6.24
C CYS A 197 19.17 15.85 -6.43
N PHE A 198 18.57 16.55 -5.46
CA PHE A 198 18.57 18.00 -5.42
C PHE A 198 18.51 18.51 -3.98
N GLU A 199 18.62 19.82 -3.82
CA GLU A 199 18.61 20.47 -2.53
C GLU A 199 17.66 21.66 -2.54
N THR A 200 16.88 21.82 -1.48
CA THR A 200 16.05 22.99 -1.25
C THR A 200 16.62 23.79 -0.08
N LYS A 201 16.46 25.11 -0.14
CA LYS A 201 16.94 26.01 0.91
C LYS A 201 15.78 26.76 1.50
N THR A 202 15.70 26.73 2.83
CA THR A 202 14.84 27.62 3.62
C THR A 202 15.71 28.73 4.22
N SER A 203 15.08 29.68 4.91
CA SER A 203 15.81 30.75 5.61
C SER A 203 16.74 30.23 6.71
N THR A 204 16.52 29.03 7.23
CA THR A 204 17.23 28.49 8.40
C THR A 204 18.04 27.22 8.13
N ALA A 205 17.70 26.47 7.08
CA ALA A 205 18.32 25.18 6.81
C ALA A 205 18.26 24.79 5.32
N SER A 206 19.15 23.88 4.95
CA SER A 206 19.23 23.26 3.64
C SER A 206 18.78 21.80 3.73
N PHE A 207 17.95 21.36 2.79
CA PHE A 207 17.32 20.04 2.80
C PHE A 207 17.64 19.32 1.50
N LYS A 208 18.39 18.22 1.60
CA LYS A 208 18.78 17.37 0.48
C LYS A 208 17.74 16.27 0.28
N PHE A 209 17.41 16.01 -0.98
CA PHE A 209 16.50 14.97 -1.42
C PHE A 209 17.23 13.97 -2.32
N ASP A 210 17.14 12.68 -2.01
CA ASP A 210 17.72 11.57 -2.77
C ASP A 210 16.58 10.66 -3.25
N LEU A 211 15.99 10.97 -4.41
CA LEU A 211 14.66 10.47 -4.79
C LEU A 211 14.65 9.54 -6.01
N VAL A 212 13.70 8.62 -6.01
CA VAL A 212 13.26 7.79 -7.15
C VAL A 212 11.75 7.91 -7.36
N ASP A 213 11.25 7.21 -8.38
CA ASP A 213 9.85 7.23 -8.81
C ASP A 213 8.86 7.03 -7.67
N GLY A 214 7.79 7.83 -7.68
CA GLY A 214 6.73 7.77 -6.68
C GLY A 214 5.93 6.47 -6.71
N GLY A 215 5.99 5.71 -7.80
CA GLY A 215 5.36 4.40 -7.96
C GLY A 215 5.88 3.35 -6.98
N VAL A 216 7.07 3.56 -6.41
CA VAL A 216 7.60 2.74 -5.30
C VAL A 216 6.74 2.89 -4.03
N ALA A 217 6.10 4.05 -3.84
CA ALA A 217 5.28 4.34 -2.66
C ALA A 217 3.78 4.38 -2.93
N ALA A 218 3.36 5.07 -3.98
CA ALA A 218 1.97 5.33 -4.29
C ALA A 218 1.79 5.49 -5.81
N ASN A 219 1.76 4.37 -6.54
CA ASN A 219 1.53 4.41 -7.99
C ASN A 219 0.16 5.01 -8.35
N ASN A 220 -0.86 4.73 -7.55
CA ASN A 220 -2.15 5.41 -7.56
C ASN A 220 -2.20 6.44 -6.40
N PRO A 221 -2.04 7.75 -6.67
CA PRO A 221 -1.96 8.76 -5.62
C PRO A 221 -3.32 9.21 -5.06
N ALA A 222 -4.44 8.61 -5.46
CA ALA A 222 -5.78 9.06 -5.10
C ALA A 222 -6.00 9.11 -3.58
N LEU A 223 -5.59 8.07 -2.86
CA LEU A 223 -5.76 8.01 -1.41
C LEU A 223 -4.85 9.03 -0.68
N VAL A 224 -3.65 9.28 -1.23
CA VAL A 224 -2.71 10.30 -0.72
C VAL A 224 -3.32 11.70 -0.88
N ALA A 225 -3.90 11.99 -2.04
CA ALA A 225 -4.56 13.26 -2.30
C ALA A 225 -5.74 13.49 -1.34
N MET A 226 -6.56 12.47 -1.11
CA MET A 226 -7.69 12.54 -0.18
C MET A 226 -7.24 12.75 1.28
N ALA A 227 -6.12 12.14 1.68
CA ALA A 227 -5.53 12.32 3.00
C ALA A 227 -5.01 13.75 3.20
N GLU A 228 -4.31 14.31 2.21
CA GLU A 228 -3.81 15.70 2.23
C GLU A 228 -4.95 16.72 2.33
N VAL A 229 -6.01 16.55 1.53
CA VAL A 229 -7.23 17.38 1.62
C VAL A 229 -7.84 17.29 3.03
N SER A 230 -7.99 16.08 3.56
CA SER A 230 -8.58 15.86 4.89
C SER A 230 -7.76 16.52 5.99
N ASN A 231 -6.43 16.48 5.88
CA ASN A 231 -5.50 17.15 6.79
C ASN A 231 -5.61 18.67 6.69
N GLU A 232 -5.74 19.23 5.49
CA GLU A 232 -5.88 20.68 5.31
C GLU A 232 -7.20 21.19 5.89
N ILE A 233 -8.33 20.53 5.59
CA ILE A 233 -9.65 20.88 6.13
C ILE A 233 -9.63 20.93 7.65
N ARG A 234 -8.96 19.99 8.31
CA ARG A 234 -8.84 19.96 9.76
C ARG A 234 -8.05 21.17 10.29
N ASN A 235 -6.91 21.48 9.65
CA ASN A 235 -6.00 22.50 10.13
C ASN A 235 -6.53 23.92 9.90
N GLU A 236 -7.12 24.19 8.74
CA GLU A 236 -7.58 25.52 8.33
C GLU A 236 -9.12 25.69 8.47
N GLY A 237 -9.83 24.62 8.86
CA GLY A 237 -11.30 24.59 8.93
C GLY A 237 -12.00 24.65 7.56
N SER A 238 -11.23 24.63 6.46
CA SER A 238 -11.72 24.69 5.09
C SER A 238 -10.69 24.17 4.08
N CYS A 239 -11.16 23.77 2.89
CA CYS A 239 -10.32 23.52 1.70
C CYS A 239 -11.02 24.15 0.50
N ALA A 240 -10.28 24.80 -0.39
CA ALA A 240 -10.84 25.52 -1.55
C ALA A 240 -11.97 26.50 -1.17
N SER A 241 -11.85 27.19 -0.02
CA SER A 241 -12.87 28.09 0.55
C SER A 241 -14.18 27.42 1.03
N LEU A 242 -14.27 26.09 0.98
CA LEU A 242 -15.42 25.33 1.49
C LEU A 242 -15.22 24.94 2.95
N LYS A 243 -16.18 25.32 3.81
CA LYS A 243 -16.24 24.84 5.21
C LYS A 243 -16.83 23.44 5.25
N VAL A 244 -15.97 22.43 5.23
CA VAL A 244 -16.36 21.01 5.27
C VAL A 244 -15.79 20.39 6.54
N LYS A 245 -16.42 19.34 7.08
CA LYS A 245 -15.81 18.54 8.15
C LYS A 245 -14.86 17.49 7.54
N PRO A 246 -13.70 17.19 8.16
CA PRO A 246 -12.80 16.16 7.65
C PRO A 246 -13.49 14.81 7.41
N LEU A 247 -13.08 14.07 6.36
CA LEU A 247 -13.56 12.72 6.01
C LEU A 247 -15.08 12.59 5.77
N GLN A 248 -15.73 13.66 5.33
CA GLN A 248 -17.05 13.57 4.72
C GLN A 248 -16.91 13.06 3.27
N TYR A 249 -16.68 11.76 3.07
CA TYR A 249 -16.48 11.17 1.73
C TYR A 249 -17.62 11.44 0.73
N LYS A 250 -18.86 11.66 1.21
CA LYS A 250 -19.99 12.15 0.38
C LYS A 250 -19.76 13.52 -0.26
N LYS A 251 -18.78 14.28 0.25
CA LYS A 251 -18.35 15.59 -0.23
C LYS A 251 -17.13 15.51 -1.13
N PHE A 252 -16.50 14.35 -1.30
CA PHE A 252 -15.47 14.16 -2.30
C PHE A 252 -16.13 13.73 -3.62
N LEU A 253 -15.61 14.24 -4.74
CA LEU A 253 -15.85 13.75 -6.09
C LEU A 253 -14.48 13.43 -6.69
N VAL A 254 -14.18 12.15 -6.88
CA VAL A 254 -12.84 11.66 -7.19
C VAL A 254 -12.87 10.95 -8.55
N ILE A 255 -12.05 11.45 -9.47
CA ILE A 255 -11.75 10.76 -10.73
C ILE A 255 -10.32 10.24 -10.63
N SER A 256 -10.15 8.92 -10.69
CA SER A 256 -8.85 8.25 -10.69
C SER A 256 -8.63 7.59 -12.04
N LEU A 257 -7.55 7.98 -12.73
CA LEU A 257 -7.22 7.51 -14.07
C LEU A 257 -5.98 6.65 -14.02
N GLY A 258 -6.15 5.38 -14.36
CA GLY A 258 -5.06 4.45 -14.50
C GLY A 258 -4.42 4.50 -15.89
N THR A 259 -3.19 3.98 -15.99
CA THR A 259 -2.44 3.87 -17.25
C THR A 259 -2.62 2.51 -17.94
N GLY A 260 -3.59 1.73 -17.47
CA GLY A 260 -3.83 0.36 -17.91
C GLY A 260 -2.86 -0.65 -17.30
N SER A 261 -3.24 -1.91 -17.32
CA SER A 261 -2.47 -3.06 -16.85
C SER A 261 -2.45 -4.13 -17.94
N GLN A 262 -1.42 -4.97 -17.91
CA GLN A 262 -1.26 -5.99 -18.94
C GLN A 262 -2.31 -7.10 -18.74
N GLN A 263 -3.06 -7.42 -19.82
CA GLN A 263 -3.95 -8.57 -19.86
C GLN A 263 -3.16 -9.79 -19.44
N HIS A 264 -3.76 -10.56 -18.53
CA HIS A 264 -3.15 -11.72 -17.91
C HIS A 264 -2.96 -12.83 -18.95
N GLU A 265 -1.92 -12.72 -19.78
CA GLU A 265 -1.18 -13.90 -20.18
C GLU A 265 -0.73 -14.50 -18.85
N MET A 266 -1.26 -15.64 -18.42
CA MET A 266 -0.88 -16.36 -17.20
C MET A 266 0.62 -16.75 -17.27
N ARG A 267 1.50 -15.75 -17.23
CA ARG A 267 2.94 -15.81 -17.54
C ARG A 267 3.72 -16.45 -16.41
N TYR A 268 3.19 -16.34 -15.20
CA TYR A 268 3.78 -16.84 -13.99
C TYR A 268 2.87 -17.89 -13.35
N SER A 269 3.49 -18.77 -12.56
CA SER A 269 2.85 -19.85 -11.82
C SER A 269 3.75 -20.18 -10.64
N ALA A 270 3.19 -20.56 -9.50
CA ALA A 270 3.97 -20.93 -8.33
C ALA A 270 4.90 -22.11 -8.63
N ASP A 271 4.46 -23.06 -9.47
CA ASP A 271 5.28 -24.18 -9.91
C ASP A 271 6.61 -23.74 -10.55
N LYS A 272 6.57 -22.72 -11.42
CA LYS A 272 7.78 -22.13 -12.02
C LYS A 272 8.53 -21.27 -11.00
N ALA A 273 7.83 -20.38 -10.30
CA ALA A 273 8.42 -19.40 -9.40
C ALA A 273 9.06 -20.01 -8.14
N SER A 274 8.62 -21.19 -7.71
CA SER A 274 9.21 -21.94 -6.59
C SER A 274 10.67 -22.31 -6.81
N THR A 275 11.11 -22.36 -8.08
CA THR A 275 12.50 -22.62 -8.47
C THR A 275 13.31 -21.36 -8.72
N TRP A 276 12.71 -20.17 -8.63
CA TRP A 276 13.39 -18.93 -8.97
C TRP A 276 14.29 -18.43 -7.84
N GLY A 277 15.55 -18.22 -8.18
CA GLY A 277 16.44 -17.32 -7.45
C GLY A 277 16.35 -15.88 -7.97
N LEU A 278 17.34 -15.08 -7.64
CA LEU A 278 17.45 -13.67 -8.03
C LEU A 278 17.28 -13.43 -9.54
N VAL A 279 17.93 -14.24 -10.37
CA VAL A 279 17.86 -14.10 -11.84
C VAL A 279 16.46 -14.40 -12.36
N GLY A 280 15.79 -15.39 -11.76
CA GLY A 280 14.42 -15.74 -12.11
C GLY A 280 13.46 -14.59 -11.83
N TRP A 281 13.56 -13.98 -10.65
CA TRP A 281 12.75 -12.82 -10.27
C TRP A 281 13.05 -11.55 -11.07
N LEU A 282 14.22 -11.47 -11.72
CA LEU A 282 14.66 -10.34 -12.55
C LEU A 282 14.38 -10.49 -14.05
N SER A 283 14.34 -11.72 -14.58
CA SER A 283 14.38 -11.95 -16.03
C SER A 283 13.67 -13.25 -16.44
N SER A 284 12.49 -13.52 -15.88
CA SER A 284 11.66 -14.66 -16.28
C SER A 284 10.48 -14.27 -17.15
N SER A 285 10.13 -15.15 -18.08
CA SER A 285 8.95 -15.04 -18.95
C SER A 285 8.84 -13.72 -19.73
N GLY A 286 9.96 -13.07 -20.06
CA GLY A 286 10.00 -11.87 -20.90
C GLY A 286 9.73 -10.54 -20.17
N GLY A 287 9.64 -10.53 -18.84
CA GLY A 287 9.48 -9.31 -18.02
C GLY A 287 10.39 -9.30 -16.79
N THR A 288 10.05 -8.45 -15.81
CA THR A 288 10.78 -8.33 -14.53
C THR A 288 9.79 -8.62 -13.40
N PRO A 289 9.51 -9.91 -13.10
CA PRO A 289 8.41 -10.32 -12.23
C PRO A 289 8.34 -9.58 -10.89
N LEU A 290 9.48 -9.30 -10.27
CA LEU A 290 9.51 -8.58 -9.00
C LEU A 290 8.93 -7.16 -9.10
N ILE A 291 9.29 -6.41 -10.15
CA ILE A 291 8.79 -5.04 -10.36
C ILE A 291 7.30 -5.07 -10.71
N ASP A 292 6.90 -6.01 -11.58
CA ASP A 292 5.51 -6.16 -12.02
C ASP A 292 4.59 -6.42 -10.82
N VAL A 293 4.96 -7.40 -9.97
CA VAL A 293 4.18 -7.81 -8.80
C VAL A 293 4.03 -6.66 -7.78
N PHE A 294 5.10 -5.95 -7.43
CA PHE A 294 5.01 -4.83 -6.47
C PHE A 294 4.23 -3.63 -7.02
N SER A 295 4.40 -3.31 -8.33
CA SER A 295 3.73 -2.16 -8.94
C SER A 295 2.21 -2.37 -9.06
N HIS A 296 1.79 -3.58 -9.44
CA HIS A 296 0.37 -3.96 -9.50
C HIS A 296 -0.25 -4.00 -8.10
N ALA A 297 0.41 -4.65 -7.14
CA ALA A 297 -0.10 -4.76 -5.78
C ALA A 297 -0.39 -3.39 -5.14
N SER A 298 0.47 -2.39 -5.34
CA SER A 298 0.26 -1.03 -4.80
C SER A 298 -1.00 -0.35 -5.36
N SER A 299 -1.23 -0.41 -6.67
CA SER A 299 -2.39 0.26 -7.30
C SER A 299 -3.70 -0.42 -6.93
N ASP A 300 -3.73 -1.76 -6.96
CA ASP A 300 -4.93 -2.55 -6.67
C ASP A 300 -5.36 -2.40 -5.21
N MET A 301 -4.39 -2.36 -4.27
CA MET A 301 -4.70 -2.12 -2.87
C MET A 301 -5.29 -0.72 -2.66
N VAL A 302 -4.79 0.34 -3.33
CA VAL A 302 -5.39 1.68 -3.20
C VAL A 302 -6.84 1.70 -3.69
N ASP A 303 -7.12 1.08 -4.84
CA ASP A 303 -8.48 1.02 -5.38
C ASP A 303 -9.42 0.19 -4.49
N PHE A 304 -8.96 -0.96 -3.96
CA PHE A 304 -9.70 -1.76 -2.98
C PHE A 304 -10.10 -0.93 -1.77
N HIS A 305 -9.19 -0.12 -1.22
CA HIS A 305 -9.47 0.72 -0.06
C HIS A 305 -10.46 1.84 -0.39
N ILE A 306 -10.24 2.61 -1.46
CA ILE A 306 -11.13 3.72 -1.83
C ILE A 306 -12.53 3.19 -2.17
N SER A 307 -12.62 2.12 -2.96
CA SER A 307 -13.89 1.47 -3.31
C SER A 307 -14.63 1.00 -2.06
N SER A 308 -13.94 0.37 -1.10
CA SER A 308 -14.52 -0.03 0.19
C SER A 308 -15.04 1.18 0.98
N VAL A 309 -14.31 2.30 0.98
CA VAL A 309 -14.73 3.55 1.66
C VAL A 309 -15.99 4.16 1.04
N PHE A 310 -16.02 4.30 -0.30
CA PHE A 310 -17.15 4.94 -1.00
C PHE A 310 -18.40 4.06 -1.00
N GLN A 311 -18.26 2.74 -1.11
CA GLN A 311 -19.35 1.77 -0.91
C GLN A 311 -19.92 1.86 0.51
N ALA A 312 -19.05 1.87 1.53
CA ALA A 312 -19.45 2.00 2.93
C ALA A 312 -20.22 3.27 3.28
N ARG A 313 -20.14 4.30 2.43
CA ARG A 313 -20.83 5.57 2.64
C ARG A 313 -22.00 5.79 1.68
N HIS A 314 -22.36 4.80 0.85
CA HIS A 314 -23.38 4.93 -0.20
C HIS A 314 -23.09 6.14 -1.10
N ALA A 315 -21.83 6.27 -1.52
CA ALA A 315 -21.32 7.36 -2.34
C ALA A 315 -20.55 6.81 -3.55
N GLU A 316 -20.83 5.59 -3.99
CA GLU A 316 -20.13 4.91 -5.08
C GLU A 316 -20.10 5.73 -6.37
N GLN A 317 -21.13 6.54 -6.60
CA GLN A 317 -21.23 7.44 -7.76
C GLN A 317 -20.22 8.60 -7.72
N ASN A 318 -19.65 8.90 -6.55
CA ASN A 318 -18.69 9.97 -6.37
C ASN A 318 -17.22 9.52 -6.58
N TYR A 319 -16.98 8.24 -6.81
CA TYR A 319 -15.65 7.72 -7.14
C TYR A 319 -15.71 7.02 -8.49
N LEU A 320 -14.98 7.55 -9.47
CA LEU A 320 -14.85 6.98 -10.79
C LEU A 320 -13.39 6.59 -11.04
N ARG A 321 -13.14 5.28 -11.12
CA ARG A 321 -11.87 4.71 -11.57
C ARG A 321 -12.00 4.30 -13.04
N ILE A 322 -11.13 4.83 -13.90
CA ILE A 322 -11.02 4.41 -15.31
C ILE A 322 -9.67 3.73 -15.49
N GLN A 323 -9.70 2.44 -15.84
CA GLN A 323 -8.53 1.57 -15.95
C GLN A 323 -8.79 0.50 -17.01
N ASP A 324 -7.76 0.11 -17.78
CA ASP A 324 -7.85 -0.98 -18.76
C ASP A 324 -6.93 -2.12 -18.37
N ASP A 325 -7.50 -3.28 -18.03
CA ASP A 325 -6.71 -4.45 -17.62
C ASP A 325 -6.49 -5.47 -18.75
N THR A 326 -6.54 -4.99 -20.00
CA THR A 326 -6.56 -5.83 -21.20
C THR A 326 -5.43 -5.52 -22.19
N LEU A 327 -4.37 -4.83 -21.77
CA LEU A 327 -3.24 -4.50 -22.66
C LEU A 327 -2.44 -5.77 -23.02
N THR A 328 -2.14 -6.03 -24.29
CA THR A 328 -1.36 -7.22 -24.71
C THR A 328 -0.10 -6.83 -25.50
N GLY A 329 0.92 -7.70 -25.49
CA GLY A 329 2.17 -7.45 -26.19
C GLY A 329 2.84 -6.12 -25.78
N ASP A 330 3.32 -5.36 -26.78
CA ASP A 330 4.01 -4.07 -26.59
C ASP A 330 3.13 -3.01 -25.90
N LEU A 331 1.80 -3.12 -25.96
CA LEU A 331 0.88 -2.16 -25.31
C LEU A 331 0.99 -2.19 -23.79
N GLY A 332 1.38 -3.32 -23.21
CA GLY A 332 1.62 -3.46 -21.78
C GLY A 332 2.93 -2.87 -21.30
N SER A 333 3.87 -2.54 -22.21
CA SER A 333 5.17 -1.97 -21.85
C SER A 333 5.04 -0.50 -21.45
N VAL A 334 5.85 -0.11 -20.47
CA VAL A 334 5.98 1.28 -19.99
C VAL A 334 7.02 2.10 -20.78
N ASP A 335 7.80 1.48 -21.67
CA ASP A 335 8.97 2.11 -22.31
C ASP A 335 9.15 1.81 -23.81
N VAL A 336 8.35 0.92 -24.43
CA VAL A 336 8.41 0.62 -25.88
C VAL A 336 7.76 1.76 -26.69
N ALA A 337 8.53 2.82 -26.94
CA ALA A 337 8.08 4.04 -27.62
C ALA A 337 8.19 3.94 -29.16
N THR A 338 7.71 2.86 -29.78
CA THR A 338 7.60 2.77 -31.24
C THR A 338 6.33 3.46 -31.74
N GLU A 339 6.37 4.05 -32.93
CA GLU A 339 5.19 4.72 -33.52
C GLU A 339 3.96 3.79 -33.56
N LYS A 340 4.16 2.51 -33.89
CA LYS A 340 3.12 1.48 -33.87
C LYS A 340 2.51 1.32 -32.47
N ASN A 341 3.35 1.22 -31.42
CA ASN A 341 2.87 1.01 -30.06
C ASN A 341 2.16 2.24 -29.51
N LEU A 342 2.72 3.43 -29.72
CA LEU A 342 2.11 4.68 -29.26
C LEU A 342 0.74 4.92 -29.92
N ASN A 343 0.61 4.68 -31.22
CA ASN A 343 -0.69 4.73 -31.91
C ASN A 343 -1.65 3.63 -31.42
N GLY A 344 -1.13 2.47 -31.03
CA GLY A 344 -1.93 1.41 -30.40
C GLY A 344 -2.48 1.85 -29.03
N LEU A 345 -1.69 2.54 -28.21
CA LEU A 345 -2.16 3.12 -26.93
C LEU A 345 -3.24 4.19 -27.16
N VAL A 346 -3.15 4.98 -28.23
CA VAL A 346 -4.20 5.92 -28.64
C VAL A 346 -5.51 5.17 -28.91
N GLN A 347 -5.45 4.09 -29.70
CA GLN A 347 -6.63 3.27 -30.02
C GLN A 347 -7.25 2.62 -28.78
N VAL A 348 -6.43 2.15 -27.84
CA VAL A 348 -6.89 1.62 -26.54
C VAL A 348 -7.66 2.69 -25.76
N ALA A 349 -7.11 3.90 -25.66
CA ALA A 349 -7.77 5.00 -24.96
C ALA A 349 -9.11 5.41 -25.60
N GLU A 350 -9.16 5.48 -26.93
CA GLU A 350 -10.39 5.74 -27.68
C GLU A 350 -11.42 4.60 -27.53
N ALA A 351 -10.96 3.36 -27.36
CA ALA A 351 -11.82 2.22 -27.06
C ALA A 351 -12.34 2.26 -25.62
N LEU A 352 -11.53 2.67 -24.64
CA LEU A 352 -11.93 2.85 -23.24
C LEU A 352 -13.07 3.86 -23.08
N LEU A 353 -13.04 4.96 -23.83
CA LEU A 353 -14.14 5.93 -23.86
C LEU A 353 -15.49 5.33 -24.30
N LYS A 354 -15.46 4.18 -25.00
CA LYS A 354 -16.64 3.48 -25.51
C LYS A 354 -17.04 2.28 -24.65
N LYS A 355 -16.23 1.88 -23.66
CA LYS A 355 -16.54 0.77 -22.73
C LYS A 355 -17.54 1.26 -21.67
N PRO A 356 -18.46 0.40 -21.19
CA PRO A 356 -19.36 0.75 -20.08
C PRO A 356 -18.55 0.99 -18.80
N VAL A 357 -19.06 1.86 -17.91
CA VAL A 357 -18.47 2.09 -16.58
C VAL A 357 -18.36 0.75 -15.86
N SER A 358 -17.14 0.44 -15.44
CA SER A 358 -16.81 -0.79 -14.73
C SER A 358 -16.47 -0.47 -13.28
N LYS A 359 -16.99 -1.28 -12.35
CA LYS A 359 -16.57 -1.23 -10.93
C LYS A 359 -15.59 -2.36 -10.68
N ILE A 360 -14.60 -2.14 -9.81
CA ILE A 360 -13.78 -3.24 -9.33
C ILE A 360 -14.69 -4.27 -8.67
N ASN A 361 -14.63 -5.49 -9.17
CA ASN A 361 -15.24 -6.58 -8.45
C ASN A 361 -14.31 -6.89 -7.27
N LEU A 362 -14.70 -6.47 -6.06
CA LEU A 362 -13.97 -6.75 -4.81
C LEU A 362 -13.72 -8.26 -4.58
N ARG A 363 -14.39 -9.13 -5.37
CA ARG A 363 -14.16 -10.57 -5.45
C ARG A 363 -12.87 -10.93 -6.21
N THR A 364 -12.64 -10.33 -7.38
CA THR A 364 -11.61 -10.79 -8.33
C THR A 364 -10.47 -9.79 -8.53
N GLY A 365 -10.65 -8.55 -8.06
CA GLY A 365 -9.75 -7.43 -8.39
C GLY A 365 -9.91 -6.92 -9.82
N ILE A 366 -10.81 -7.52 -10.61
CA ILE A 366 -11.03 -7.19 -12.03
C ILE A 366 -12.23 -6.24 -12.18
N HIS A 367 -12.11 -5.27 -13.08
CA HIS A 367 -13.17 -4.37 -13.46
C HIS A 367 -14.31 -5.07 -14.24
N GLU A 368 -15.53 -5.06 -13.70
CA GLU A 368 -16.73 -5.63 -14.34
C GLU A 368 -17.79 -4.55 -14.66
N PRO A 369 -18.54 -4.63 -15.78
CA PRO A 369 -19.59 -3.66 -16.13
C PRO A 369 -20.73 -3.62 -15.11
N VAL A 370 -21.24 -2.42 -14.79
CA VAL A 370 -22.31 -2.24 -13.79
C VAL A 370 -23.70 -2.53 -14.40
N GLU A 371 -24.45 -3.47 -13.82
CA GLU A 371 -25.89 -3.64 -14.07
C GLU A 371 -26.75 -3.05 -12.93
N SER A 372 -27.71 -2.21 -13.34
CA SER A 372 -29.01 -1.93 -12.70
C SER A 372 -29.21 -0.68 -11.82
N ASN A 373 -30.52 -0.36 -11.75
CA ASN A 373 -31.24 0.80 -11.26
C ASN A 373 -31.72 0.61 -9.81
N GLU A 374 -31.30 1.45 -8.88
CA GLU A 374 -32.05 1.77 -7.64
C GLU A 374 -31.51 3.06 -6.99
N THR A 375 -32.36 3.80 -6.28
CA THR A 375 -32.16 5.25 -6.00
C THR A 375 -31.74 5.60 -4.57
N ASN A 376 -30.85 6.58 -4.47
CA ASN A 376 -30.17 7.09 -3.26
C ASN A 376 -31.04 7.81 -2.20
N ALA A 377 -32.36 7.87 -2.33
CA ALA A 377 -33.22 8.70 -1.47
C ALA A 377 -33.60 8.05 -0.12
N GLU A 378 -33.52 6.73 0.00
CA GLU A 378 -34.04 6.01 1.18
C GLU A 378 -33.01 5.79 2.30
N ALA A 379 -31.74 6.13 2.07
CA ALA A 379 -30.63 5.83 3.00
C ALA A 379 -30.28 6.97 3.99
N LEU A 380 -31.19 7.93 4.23
CA LEU A 380 -30.90 9.10 5.07
C LEU A 380 -31.92 9.27 6.20
N LYS A 381 -31.69 8.55 7.31
CA LYS A 381 -31.97 8.99 8.70
C LYS A 381 -31.46 7.94 9.69
N SER A 382 -30.36 8.24 10.40
CA SER A 382 -30.27 7.86 11.82
C SER A 382 -29.22 8.67 12.57
N LYS A 383 -29.64 9.09 13.77
CA LYS A 383 -28.87 9.82 14.77
C LYS A 383 -27.69 8.98 15.28
N SER A 384 -26.66 9.69 15.76
CA SER A 384 -25.53 9.13 16.49
C SER A 384 -25.97 8.64 17.85
N ASP A 385 -25.56 7.41 18.21
CA ASP A 385 -25.70 6.86 19.55
C ASP A 385 -24.39 6.22 20.00
N ASP A 386 -24.17 6.16 21.32
CA ASP A 386 -22.94 5.66 21.95
C ASP A 386 -22.90 4.13 22.04
N GLY A 387 -22.60 3.49 20.90
CA GLY A 387 -22.52 2.04 20.76
C GLY A 387 -21.11 1.41 20.89
N PRO A 388 -21.04 0.06 20.90
CA PRO A 388 -19.81 -0.72 21.08
C PRO A 388 -18.74 -0.45 20.00
N MET A 389 -17.45 -0.57 20.37
CA MET A 389 -16.31 -0.49 19.44
C MET A 389 -16.01 -1.84 18.80
N VAL A 390 -15.42 -1.83 17.59
CA VAL A 390 -14.80 -2.98 16.91
C VAL A 390 -13.31 -2.99 17.22
N THR A 391 -12.77 -4.11 17.69
CA THR A 391 -11.38 -4.26 18.12
C THR A 391 -10.56 -5.01 17.07
N VAL A 392 -9.50 -4.38 16.57
CA VAL A 392 -8.64 -4.91 15.50
C VAL A 392 -7.20 -5.02 15.99
N LEU A 393 -6.60 -6.20 15.84
CA LEU A 393 -5.17 -6.43 15.99
C LEU A 393 -4.54 -6.65 14.61
N SER A 394 -3.47 -5.92 14.29
CA SER A 394 -2.68 -6.09 13.07
C SER A 394 -1.22 -6.36 13.41
N ILE A 395 -0.63 -7.35 12.76
CA ILE A 395 0.76 -7.77 12.98
C ILE A 395 1.50 -7.79 11.64
N ASP A 396 2.58 -7.00 11.54
CA ASP A 396 3.34 -6.86 10.31
C ASP A 396 4.17 -8.12 9.96
N GLY A 397 4.55 -8.21 8.67
CA GLY A 397 5.56 -9.15 8.19
C GLY A 397 6.99 -8.72 8.51
N GLY A 398 7.89 -9.70 8.67
CA GLY A 398 9.30 -9.43 9.00
C GLY A 398 10.18 -10.63 9.39
N GLY A 399 9.81 -11.86 8.99
CA GLY A 399 10.62 -13.06 9.27
C GLY A 399 10.88 -13.31 10.76
N ILE A 400 12.13 -13.56 11.15
CA ILE A 400 12.52 -13.82 12.55
C ILE A 400 12.24 -12.64 13.50
N ARG A 401 12.08 -11.42 12.95
CA ARG A 401 11.75 -10.22 13.74
C ARG A 401 10.34 -10.28 14.32
N GLY A 402 9.52 -11.26 13.94
CA GLY A 402 8.26 -11.60 14.60
C GLY A 402 8.38 -11.87 16.12
N ILE A 403 9.61 -12.08 16.63
CA ILE A 403 9.91 -12.07 18.07
C ILE A 403 9.47 -10.76 18.74
N ILE A 404 9.72 -9.60 18.11
CA ILE A 404 9.42 -8.28 18.68
C ILE A 404 7.92 -8.13 18.98
N PRO A 405 6.99 -8.26 18.01
CA PRO A 405 5.57 -8.23 18.31
C PRO A 405 5.16 -9.39 19.23
N GLY A 406 5.82 -10.55 19.18
CA GLY A 406 5.59 -11.65 20.12
C GLY A 406 5.80 -11.24 21.60
N ILE A 407 6.85 -10.48 21.91
CA ILE A 407 7.10 -9.94 23.26
C ILE A 407 6.01 -8.92 23.67
N LEU A 408 5.64 -8.02 22.77
CA LEU A 408 4.59 -7.02 23.03
C LEU A 408 3.23 -7.67 23.29
N LEU A 409 2.89 -8.70 22.50
CA LEU A 409 1.66 -9.48 22.66
C LEU A 409 1.66 -10.29 23.96
N ALA A 410 2.79 -10.87 24.34
CA ALA A 410 2.93 -11.57 25.63
C ALA A 410 2.68 -10.64 26.82
N PHE A 411 3.21 -9.40 26.74
CA PHE A 411 2.94 -8.38 27.74
C PHE A 411 1.45 -8.02 27.78
N LEU A 412 0.84 -7.69 26.64
CA LEU A 412 -0.58 -7.35 26.55
C LEU A 412 -1.49 -8.46 27.09
N GLU A 413 -1.24 -9.71 26.70
CA GLU A 413 -2.02 -10.86 27.17
C GLU A 413 -1.87 -11.05 28.68
N SER A 414 -0.68 -10.82 29.25
CA SER A 414 -0.46 -10.88 30.69
C SER A 414 -1.26 -9.80 31.46
N GLU A 415 -1.39 -8.59 30.90
CA GLU A 415 -2.20 -7.53 31.51
C GLU A 415 -3.70 -7.88 31.43
N LEU A 416 -4.16 -8.46 30.33
CA LEU A 416 -5.53 -8.97 30.21
C LEU A 416 -5.80 -10.11 31.20
N GLN A 417 -4.83 -11.00 31.43
CA GLN A 417 -4.93 -12.08 32.41
C GLN A 417 -5.00 -11.57 33.86
N LYS A 418 -4.29 -10.48 34.17
CA LYS A 418 -4.41 -9.80 35.48
C LYS A 418 -5.81 -9.22 35.67
N LEU A 419 -6.43 -8.70 34.60
CA LEU A 419 -7.74 -8.05 34.65
C LEU A 419 -8.91 -9.04 34.68
N ASP A 420 -8.84 -10.14 33.92
CA ASP A 420 -9.98 -11.02 33.65
C ASP A 420 -9.72 -12.52 33.92
N GLY A 421 -8.54 -12.87 34.45
CA GLY A 421 -8.17 -14.23 34.87
C GLY A 421 -7.16 -14.93 33.94
N ALA A 422 -6.48 -15.95 34.48
CA ALA A 422 -5.37 -16.64 33.82
C ALA A 422 -5.71 -17.30 32.48
N ASP A 423 -6.98 -17.63 32.25
CA ASP A 423 -7.45 -18.24 31.00
C ASP A 423 -7.69 -17.22 29.87
N ALA A 424 -7.59 -15.91 30.14
CA ALA A 424 -7.76 -14.88 29.13
C ALA A 424 -6.72 -15.03 27.99
N ARG A 425 -7.20 -14.99 26.75
CA ARG A 425 -6.37 -15.01 25.54
C ARG A 425 -6.74 -13.89 24.59
N LEU A 426 -5.78 -13.43 23.77
CA LEU A 426 -5.99 -12.31 22.83
C LEU A 426 -7.23 -12.48 21.91
N ALA A 427 -7.48 -13.70 21.43
CA ALA A 427 -8.64 -14.02 20.60
C ALA A 427 -10.00 -13.78 21.29
N ASP A 428 -10.03 -13.67 22.63
CA ASP A 428 -11.25 -13.35 23.38
C ASP A 428 -11.61 -11.84 23.36
N TYR A 429 -10.69 -10.99 22.91
CA TYR A 429 -10.78 -9.53 23.02
C TYR A 429 -10.79 -8.82 21.67
N PHE A 430 -10.12 -9.40 20.68
CA PHE A 430 -10.07 -8.87 19.32
C PHE A 430 -11.13 -9.51 18.44
N ASP A 431 -11.98 -8.67 17.84
CA ASP A 431 -12.97 -9.11 16.84
C ASP A 431 -12.31 -9.57 15.55
N VAL A 432 -11.14 -9.00 15.24
CA VAL A 432 -10.32 -9.34 14.08
C VAL A 432 -8.85 -9.38 14.47
N ILE A 433 -8.16 -10.44 14.07
CA ILE A 433 -6.71 -10.52 14.11
C ILE A 433 -6.20 -10.68 12.67
N ALA A 434 -5.38 -9.74 12.22
CA ALA A 434 -4.81 -9.71 10.89
C ALA A 434 -3.29 -9.81 10.94
N GLY A 435 -2.72 -10.50 9.97
CA GLY A 435 -1.28 -10.70 9.94
C GLY A 435 -0.76 -11.05 8.56
N THR A 436 0.43 -10.52 8.24
CA THR A 436 1.13 -10.77 6.98
C THR A 436 2.45 -11.50 7.25
N SER A 437 2.81 -12.49 6.44
CA SER A 437 4.06 -13.25 6.61
C SER A 437 4.16 -13.87 7.99
N THR A 438 5.27 -13.63 8.70
CA THR A 438 5.45 -14.02 10.12
C THR A 438 4.27 -13.56 11.00
N GLY A 439 3.68 -12.38 10.75
CA GLY A 439 2.47 -11.92 11.45
C GLY A 439 1.23 -12.77 11.13
N GLY A 440 1.14 -13.33 9.92
CA GLY A 440 0.12 -14.30 9.54
C GLY A 440 0.31 -15.65 10.25
N LEU A 441 1.56 -16.09 10.46
CA LEU A 441 1.88 -17.26 11.29
C LEU A 441 1.45 -17.04 12.74
N VAL A 442 1.79 -15.89 13.32
CA VAL A 442 1.36 -15.52 14.69
C VAL A 442 -0.16 -15.44 14.79
N THR A 443 -0.83 -14.87 13.79
CA THR A 443 -2.29 -14.83 13.71
C THR A 443 -2.88 -16.24 13.78
N ALA A 444 -2.36 -17.19 12.98
CA ALA A 444 -2.83 -18.57 13.03
C ALA A 444 -2.55 -19.23 14.40
N MET A 445 -1.37 -19.05 14.99
CA MET A 445 -1.03 -19.60 16.32
C MET A 445 -1.98 -19.13 17.42
N LEU A 446 -2.42 -17.86 17.36
CA LEU A 446 -3.28 -17.23 18.36
C LEU A 446 -4.79 -17.46 18.12
N THR A 447 -5.18 -17.95 16.94
CA THR A 447 -6.60 -18.06 16.56
C THR A 447 -7.03 -19.47 16.18
N ALA A 448 -6.10 -20.36 15.81
CA ALA A 448 -6.42 -21.73 15.52
C ALA A 448 -6.80 -22.47 16.82
N PRO A 449 -7.88 -23.26 16.83
CA PRO A 449 -8.35 -23.95 18.03
C PRO A 449 -7.53 -25.20 18.34
N ASN A 450 -7.22 -25.41 19.61
CA ASN A 450 -6.80 -26.68 20.16
C ASN A 450 -8.02 -27.58 20.50
N GLU A 451 -7.77 -28.76 21.05
CA GLU A 451 -8.81 -29.75 21.41
C GLU A 451 -9.85 -29.23 22.42
N LYS A 452 -9.51 -28.19 23.19
CA LYS A 452 -10.41 -27.54 24.16
C LYS A 452 -11.10 -26.31 23.59
N ASN A 453 -11.02 -26.09 22.27
CA ASN A 453 -11.53 -24.90 21.60
C ASN A 453 -10.96 -23.59 22.19
N ARG A 454 -9.68 -23.62 22.56
CA ARG A 454 -8.87 -22.46 22.98
C ARG A 454 -7.72 -22.26 21.99
N PRO A 455 -7.09 -21.08 21.93
CA PRO A 455 -5.94 -20.86 21.05
C PRO A 455 -4.86 -21.94 21.22
N LEU A 456 -4.25 -22.36 20.12
CA LEU A 456 -3.15 -23.32 20.08
C LEU A 456 -1.95 -22.85 20.93
N TYR A 457 -1.66 -21.56 20.92
CA TYR A 457 -0.58 -20.95 21.68
C TYR A 457 -1.08 -19.81 22.59
N GLU A 458 -0.38 -19.63 23.71
CA GLU A 458 -0.40 -18.37 24.44
C GLU A 458 0.60 -17.40 23.82
N ALA A 459 0.39 -16.09 23.97
CA ALA A 459 1.29 -15.09 23.42
C ALA A 459 2.72 -15.21 23.99
N LYS A 460 2.87 -15.66 25.24
CA LYS A 460 4.17 -15.92 25.87
C LYS A 460 4.98 -17.04 25.20
N ASP A 461 4.32 -17.97 24.51
CA ASP A 461 4.95 -19.13 23.88
C ASP A 461 5.65 -18.74 22.56
N LEU A 462 5.22 -17.64 21.93
CA LEU A 462 5.76 -17.13 20.66
C LEU A 462 7.27 -16.91 20.72
N LYS A 463 7.77 -16.33 21.82
CA LYS A 463 9.21 -16.12 22.02
C LYS A 463 9.99 -17.43 21.88
N ASN A 464 9.57 -18.46 22.62
CA ASN A 464 10.28 -19.74 22.65
C ASN A 464 10.14 -20.48 21.32
N PHE A 465 8.98 -20.37 20.68
CA PHE A 465 8.76 -20.90 19.33
C PHE A 465 9.81 -20.36 18.36
N TYR A 466 10.00 -19.03 18.27
CA TYR A 466 11.00 -18.46 17.39
C TYR A 466 12.43 -18.86 17.76
N LEU A 467 12.79 -18.85 19.06
CA LEU A 467 14.12 -19.27 19.49
C LEU A 467 14.45 -20.71 19.09
N GLN A 468 13.45 -21.60 19.14
CA GLN A 468 13.60 -23.02 18.83
C GLN A 468 13.58 -23.33 17.33
N HIS A 469 12.72 -22.66 16.58
CA HIS A 469 12.42 -23.03 15.20
C HIS A 469 13.12 -22.15 14.16
N SER A 470 13.41 -20.88 14.46
CA SER A 470 14.08 -19.97 13.49
C SER A 470 15.42 -20.51 12.98
N PRO A 471 16.30 -21.10 13.81
CA PRO A 471 17.57 -21.66 13.31
C PRO A 471 17.40 -22.87 12.38
N LYS A 472 16.22 -23.52 12.39
CA LYS A 472 15.90 -24.67 11.53
C LYS A 472 15.15 -24.23 10.26
N ILE A 473 14.36 -23.16 10.36
CA ILE A 473 13.71 -22.51 9.23
C ILE A 473 14.76 -21.79 8.38
N PHE A 474 15.66 -21.05 9.02
CA PHE A 474 16.75 -20.28 8.41
C PHE A 474 18.12 -20.78 8.88
N PRO A 475 18.56 -21.97 8.45
CA PRO A 475 19.83 -22.54 8.87
C PRO A 475 21.01 -21.64 8.50
N GLN A 476 21.75 -21.22 9.53
CA GLN A 476 22.98 -20.44 9.36
C GLN A 476 24.14 -21.42 9.13
N SER A 477 24.87 -21.26 8.03
CA SER A 477 26.01 -22.13 7.73
C SER A 477 27.18 -21.82 8.67
N SER A 478 27.48 -22.73 9.59
CA SER A 478 28.67 -22.67 10.42
C SER A 478 29.90 -23.06 9.60
N SER A 479 30.55 -22.17 8.85
CA SER A 479 31.78 -22.54 8.13
C SER A 479 32.72 -21.39 7.77
N TRP A 480 33.93 -21.50 8.29
CA TRP A 480 35.18 -20.79 7.99
C TRP A 480 35.70 -21.02 6.54
N ASN A 481 34.83 -21.42 5.60
CA ASN A 481 35.23 -21.99 4.31
C ASN A 481 34.71 -21.16 3.13
N LEU A 482 35.62 -20.41 2.49
CA LEU A 482 35.35 -19.49 1.37
C LEU A 482 34.60 -20.15 0.19
N ILE A 483 34.79 -21.45 -0.04
CA ILE A 483 34.15 -22.21 -1.11
C ILE A 483 32.64 -22.40 -0.86
N ALA A 484 32.24 -22.62 0.41
CA ALA A 484 30.84 -22.77 0.78
C ALA A 484 30.08 -21.42 0.67
N THR A 485 30.75 -20.32 1.03
CA THR A 485 30.24 -18.96 0.86
C THR A 485 30.03 -18.64 -0.63
N ALA A 486 30.97 -18.96 -1.50
CA ALA A 486 30.83 -18.78 -2.95
C ALA A 486 29.69 -19.63 -3.55
N MET A 487 29.50 -20.88 -3.09
CA MET A 487 28.35 -21.70 -3.49
C MET A 487 27.01 -21.17 -2.97
N LYS A 488 26.97 -20.53 -1.79
CA LYS A 488 25.76 -19.88 -1.25
C LYS A 488 25.32 -18.73 -2.14
N TYR A 489 26.23 -17.86 -2.56
CA TYR A 489 25.97 -16.79 -3.53
C TYR A 489 25.58 -17.33 -4.91
N GLY A 490 26.13 -18.48 -5.34
CA GLY A 490 25.73 -19.16 -6.58
C GLY A 490 24.32 -19.78 -6.53
N ARG A 491 23.89 -20.27 -5.36
CA ARG A 491 22.55 -20.87 -5.16
C ARG A 491 21.44 -19.81 -5.10
N THR A 492 21.65 -18.67 -4.44
CA THR A 492 20.65 -17.58 -4.40
C THR A 492 20.39 -16.96 -5.78
N LEU A 493 21.32 -17.10 -6.73
CA LEU A 493 21.11 -16.71 -8.13
C LEU A 493 20.17 -17.66 -8.89
N THR A 494 20.14 -18.94 -8.50
CA THR A 494 19.51 -20.03 -9.28
C THR A 494 18.29 -20.66 -8.61
N GLY A 495 18.04 -20.39 -7.33
CA GLY A 495 16.87 -20.83 -6.56
C GLY A 495 16.67 -19.99 -5.30
N PRO A 496 15.56 -20.20 -4.55
CA PRO A 496 15.33 -19.50 -3.29
C PRO A 496 16.42 -19.84 -2.27
N GLN A 497 16.71 -18.89 -1.37
CA GLN A 497 17.76 -19.04 -0.34
C GLN A 497 17.50 -20.22 0.60
N TYR A 498 16.23 -20.52 0.87
CA TYR A 498 15.76 -21.59 1.74
C TYR A 498 14.75 -22.47 1.00
N ASP A 499 14.76 -23.78 1.26
CA ASP A 499 13.88 -24.74 0.57
C ASP A 499 12.46 -24.82 1.16
N GLY A 500 12.21 -24.17 2.30
CA GLY A 500 10.92 -24.13 2.98
C GLY A 500 10.47 -25.46 3.60
N LYS A 501 11.18 -26.58 3.42
CA LYS A 501 10.68 -27.92 3.79
C LYS A 501 10.41 -28.05 5.29
N TYR A 502 11.32 -27.53 6.11
CA TYR A 502 11.15 -27.56 7.56
C TYR A 502 9.96 -26.71 8.00
N LEU A 503 9.81 -25.51 7.43
CA LEU A 503 8.68 -24.62 7.72
C LEU A 503 7.35 -25.28 7.34
N HIS A 504 7.25 -25.87 6.15
CA HIS A 504 6.03 -26.52 5.68
C HIS A 504 5.67 -27.71 6.58
N LYS A 505 6.65 -28.52 6.96
CA LYS A 505 6.46 -29.65 7.87
C LYS A 505 5.95 -29.16 9.22
N LEU A 506 6.62 -28.17 9.82
CA LEU A 506 6.26 -27.60 11.11
C LEU A 506 4.82 -27.04 11.10
N ILE A 507 4.48 -26.19 10.13
CA ILE A 507 3.15 -25.57 10.03
C ILE A 507 2.06 -26.63 9.87
N ARG A 508 2.29 -27.67 9.05
CA ARG A 508 1.34 -28.78 8.86
C ARG A 508 1.19 -29.64 10.11
N GLU A 509 2.25 -29.85 10.87
CA GLU A 509 2.22 -30.59 12.14
C GLU A 509 1.41 -29.83 13.21
N GLU A 510 1.59 -28.51 13.29
CA GLU A 510 0.90 -27.66 14.27
C GLU A 510 -0.58 -27.44 13.92
N LEU A 511 -0.87 -27.04 12.67
CA LEU A 511 -2.22 -26.66 12.24
C LEU A 511 -3.07 -27.84 11.73
N LYS A 512 -2.44 -28.99 11.45
CA LYS A 512 -3.12 -30.22 11.01
C LYS A 512 -4.09 -29.93 9.86
N ASN A 513 -5.39 -30.22 10.05
CA ASN A 513 -6.45 -30.03 9.05
C ASN A 513 -7.35 -28.82 9.35
N ILE A 514 -6.90 -27.89 10.21
CA ILE A 514 -7.66 -26.68 10.55
C ILE A 514 -7.81 -25.82 9.29
N LYS A 515 -9.04 -25.43 8.99
CA LYS A 515 -9.38 -24.52 7.89
C LYS A 515 -9.62 -23.09 8.40
N LEU A 516 -9.68 -22.15 7.46
CA LEU A 516 -9.98 -20.74 7.75
C LEU A 516 -11.27 -20.56 8.57
N GLU A 517 -12.32 -21.30 8.26
CA GLU A 517 -13.60 -21.21 8.99
C GLU A 517 -13.52 -21.65 10.47
N ASN A 518 -12.48 -22.39 10.85
CA ASN A 518 -12.34 -22.95 12.19
C ASN A 518 -11.66 -21.99 13.17
N THR A 519 -11.20 -20.81 12.73
CA THR A 519 -10.53 -19.85 13.60
C THR A 519 -11.48 -19.31 14.68
N LEU A 520 -10.93 -19.09 15.88
CA LEU A 520 -11.69 -18.69 17.08
C LEU A 520 -12.24 -17.26 17.02
N THR A 521 -11.68 -16.43 16.15
CA THR A 521 -12.14 -15.08 15.83
C THR A 521 -11.97 -14.84 14.34
N ASN A 522 -12.42 -13.69 13.84
CA ASN A 522 -12.23 -13.37 12.44
C ASN A 522 -10.75 -13.13 12.17
N VAL A 523 -10.26 -13.71 11.08
CA VAL A 523 -8.89 -13.53 10.62
C VAL A 523 -8.86 -12.93 9.23
N VAL A 524 -7.80 -12.15 8.97
CA VAL A 524 -7.48 -11.54 7.67
C VAL A 524 -5.99 -11.76 7.40
N ILE A 525 -5.67 -12.61 6.42
CA ILE A 525 -4.29 -12.96 6.06
C ILE A 525 -4.07 -12.65 4.57
N PRO A 526 -3.34 -11.58 4.23
CA PRO A 526 -3.00 -11.26 2.84
C PRO A 526 -1.99 -12.25 2.25
N THR A 527 -2.15 -12.55 0.97
CA THR A 527 -1.16 -13.17 0.08
C THR A 527 -1.20 -12.46 -1.28
N PHE A 528 -0.27 -12.79 -2.18
CA PHE A 528 -0.31 -12.30 -3.56
C PHE A 528 -0.28 -13.47 -4.53
N ASP A 529 -1.26 -13.55 -5.44
CA ASP A 529 -1.33 -14.59 -6.45
C ASP A 529 -0.57 -14.15 -7.69
N ILE A 530 0.56 -14.81 -7.95
CA ILE A 530 1.45 -14.42 -9.06
C ILE A 530 0.91 -14.80 -10.43
N LYS A 531 -0.05 -15.73 -10.50
CA LYS A 531 -0.64 -16.15 -11.77
C LYS A 531 -1.68 -15.15 -12.25
N THR A 532 -2.43 -14.59 -11.33
CA THR A 532 -3.40 -13.51 -11.58
C THR A 532 -2.81 -12.12 -11.37
N LEU A 533 -1.60 -12.00 -10.80
CA LEU A 533 -1.01 -10.71 -10.42
C LEU A 533 -1.95 -9.86 -9.55
N GLN A 534 -2.69 -10.51 -8.65
CA GLN A 534 -3.67 -9.88 -7.77
C GLN A 534 -3.42 -10.25 -6.30
N PRO A 535 -3.66 -9.33 -5.35
CA PRO A 535 -3.70 -9.69 -3.94
C PRO A 535 -4.86 -10.65 -3.67
N THR A 536 -4.58 -11.74 -2.95
CA THR A 536 -5.59 -12.69 -2.46
C THR A 536 -5.69 -12.54 -0.95
N ILE A 537 -6.83 -12.04 -0.47
CA ILE A 537 -7.03 -11.82 0.97
C ILE A 537 -7.82 -12.98 1.56
N PHE A 538 -7.16 -13.85 2.34
CA PHE A 538 -7.83 -14.90 3.08
C PHE A 538 -8.53 -14.31 4.31
N SER A 539 -9.80 -13.96 4.12
CA SER A 539 -10.64 -13.33 5.12
C SER A 539 -11.81 -14.21 5.48
N SER A 540 -11.95 -14.49 6.78
CA SER A 540 -13.11 -15.19 7.35
C SER A 540 -14.45 -14.50 7.03
N PHE A 541 -14.45 -13.17 6.86
CA PHE A 541 -15.64 -12.40 6.47
C PHE A 541 -16.13 -12.72 5.06
N GLN A 542 -15.24 -13.17 4.19
CA GLN A 542 -15.57 -13.44 2.79
C GLN A 542 -16.11 -14.85 2.57
N LEU A 543 -16.00 -15.77 3.53
CA LEU A 543 -16.30 -17.19 3.33
C LEU A 543 -17.74 -17.47 2.86
N LYS A 544 -18.72 -16.65 3.25
CA LYS A 544 -20.09 -16.76 2.74
C LYS A 544 -20.19 -16.48 1.23
N LYS A 545 -19.43 -15.50 0.74
CA LYS A 545 -19.42 -15.07 -0.66
C LYS A 545 -18.38 -15.81 -1.50
N ARG A 546 -17.32 -16.31 -0.84
CA ARG A 546 -16.13 -16.94 -1.41
C ARG A 546 -15.76 -18.18 -0.61
N PRO A 547 -16.55 -19.26 -0.73
CA PRO A 547 -16.27 -20.52 -0.04
C PRO A 547 -14.95 -21.15 -0.48
N ASP A 548 -14.43 -20.77 -1.65
CA ASP A 548 -13.13 -21.19 -2.17
C ASP A 548 -11.94 -20.62 -1.36
N LEU A 549 -12.14 -19.55 -0.59
CA LEU A 549 -11.12 -19.05 0.34
C LEU A 549 -11.00 -19.91 1.61
N ASN A 550 -11.89 -20.89 1.82
CA ASN A 550 -11.85 -21.79 2.97
C ASN A 550 -10.78 -22.90 2.83
N GLY A 551 -9.53 -22.49 2.58
CA GLY A 551 -8.37 -23.37 2.50
C GLY A 551 -7.88 -23.86 3.87
N LEU A 552 -6.94 -24.80 3.85
CA LEU A 552 -6.21 -25.20 5.06
C LEU A 552 -5.41 -24.00 5.57
N LEU A 553 -5.52 -23.73 6.86
CA LEU A 553 -4.78 -22.64 7.49
C LEU A 553 -3.26 -22.84 7.34
N SER A 554 -2.80 -24.10 7.27
CA SER A 554 -1.41 -24.42 6.95
C SER A 554 -0.97 -23.94 5.57
N ASP A 555 -1.82 -24.10 4.54
CA ASP A 555 -1.47 -23.65 3.19
C ASP A 555 -1.48 -22.11 3.11
N ILE A 556 -2.45 -21.46 3.77
CA ILE A 556 -2.52 -20.00 3.88
C ILE A 556 -1.26 -19.45 4.59
N CYS A 557 -0.84 -20.07 5.69
CA CYS A 557 0.35 -19.70 6.46
C CYS A 557 1.66 -19.87 5.66
N ILE A 558 1.77 -20.95 4.89
CA ILE A 558 2.90 -21.18 4.00
C ILE A 558 2.93 -20.10 2.92
N SER A 559 1.80 -19.84 2.26
CA SER A 559 1.69 -18.83 1.20
C SER A 559 2.02 -17.43 1.69
N THR A 560 1.44 -16.97 2.80
CA THR A 560 1.68 -15.61 3.31
C THR A 560 3.13 -15.39 3.72
N SER A 561 3.90 -16.45 4.00
CA SER A 561 5.32 -16.39 4.39
C SER A 561 6.30 -16.68 3.25
N ALA A 562 5.82 -16.95 2.03
CA ALA A 562 6.62 -17.36 0.89
C ALA A 562 7.32 -16.17 0.22
N ALA A 563 8.25 -15.53 0.94
CA ALA A 563 8.89 -14.29 0.51
C ALA A 563 9.77 -14.52 -0.75
N PRO A 564 9.59 -13.73 -1.83
CA PRO A 564 10.40 -13.83 -3.03
C PRO A 564 11.89 -13.82 -2.71
N THR A 565 12.66 -14.67 -3.40
CA THR A 565 14.11 -14.94 -3.18
C THR A 565 14.48 -15.66 -1.88
N PHE A 566 13.64 -15.64 -0.83
CA PHE A 566 13.89 -16.33 0.42
C PHE A 566 13.28 -17.73 0.47
N LEU A 567 12.00 -17.85 0.17
CA LEU A 567 11.22 -19.07 0.28
C LEU A 567 10.49 -19.37 -1.04
N PRO A 568 10.21 -20.64 -1.36
CA PRO A 568 9.52 -21.00 -2.58
C PRO A 568 8.05 -20.55 -2.56
N ALA A 569 7.54 -20.07 -3.70
CA ALA A 569 6.12 -19.86 -3.92
C ALA A 569 5.32 -21.14 -3.64
N HIS A 570 4.07 -20.99 -3.17
CA HIS A 570 3.23 -22.11 -2.76
C HIS A 570 1.95 -22.17 -3.58
N SER A 571 1.58 -23.37 -4.04
CA SER A 571 0.34 -23.61 -4.76
C SER A 571 -0.49 -24.67 -4.07
N PHE A 572 -1.80 -24.42 -3.98
CA PHE A 572 -2.77 -25.39 -3.49
C PHE A 572 -4.13 -25.17 -4.14
N GLU A 573 -5.02 -26.13 -3.95
CA GLU A 573 -6.38 -26.10 -4.50
C GLU A 573 -7.40 -26.21 -3.38
N THR A 574 -8.49 -25.47 -3.52
CA THR A 574 -9.69 -25.63 -2.69
C THR A 574 -10.84 -26.16 -3.55
N LYS A 575 -11.68 -27.00 -2.96
CA LYS A 575 -12.84 -27.57 -3.62
C LYS A 575 -14.09 -26.99 -3.01
N THR A 576 -14.94 -26.45 -3.86
CA THR A 576 -16.27 -25.94 -3.54
C THR A 576 -17.31 -26.69 -4.38
N PRO A 577 -18.61 -26.59 -4.04
CA PRO A 577 -19.67 -27.11 -4.90
C PRO A 577 -19.62 -26.55 -6.34
N ASP A 578 -19.14 -25.31 -6.49
CA ASP A 578 -19.08 -24.58 -7.76
C ASP A 578 -17.82 -24.91 -8.59
N GLY A 579 -16.88 -25.69 -8.03
CA GLY A 579 -15.66 -26.13 -8.71
C GLY A 579 -14.40 -26.10 -7.84
N THR A 580 -13.27 -26.31 -8.49
CA THR A 580 -11.95 -26.26 -7.86
C THR A 580 -11.27 -24.93 -8.17
N SER A 581 -10.86 -24.19 -7.13
CA SER A 581 -10.04 -22.99 -7.25
C SER A 581 -8.59 -23.35 -6.98
N LYS A 582 -7.68 -23.02 -7.91
CA LYS A 582 -6.23 -23.14 -7.75
C LYS A 582 -5.64 -21.78 -7.38
N PHE A 583 -4.77 -21.75 -6.38
CA PHE A 583 -4.07 -20.57 -5.92
C PHE A 583 -2.57 -20.74 -6.15
N ASP A 584 -1.90 -19.73 -6.71
CA ASP A 584 -0.47 -19.72 -7.01
C ASP A 584 0.18 -18.53 -6.27
N LEU A 585 0.53 -18.72 -5.00
CA LEU A 585 0.71 -17.62 -4.04
C LEU A 585 2.16 -17.41 -3.57
N ILE A 586 2.47 -16.15 -3.28
CA ILE A 586 3.67 -15.68 -2.57
C ILE A 586 3.30 -14.84 -1.34
N ASP A 587 4.32 -14.39 -0.61
CA ASP A 587 4.19 -13.60 0.62
C ASP A 587 3.29 -12.37 0.46
N GLY A 588 2.41 -12.15 1.44
CA GLY A 588 1.48 -11.03 1.46
C GLY A 588 2.15 -9.68 1.67
N GLY A 589 3.41 -9.65 2.11
CA GLY A 589 4.21 -8.45 2.32
C GLY A 589 4.45 -7.67 1.03
N VAL A 590 4.30 -8.32 -0.12
CA VAL A 590 4.31 -7.66 -1.42
C VAL A 590 3.09 -6.74 -1.61
N ALA A 591 1.94 -7.12 -1.06
CA ALA A 591 0.71 -6.34 -1.18
C ALA A 591 0.44 -5.45 0.04
N ALA A 592 0.53 -6.02 1.24
CA ALA A 592 0.17 -5.35 2.48
C ALA A 592 1.03 -5.87 3.63
N ASN A 593 2.26 -5.37 3.77
CA ASN A 593 3.13 -5.76 4.88
C ASN A 593 2.55 -5.36 6.25
N ASN A 594 1.87 -4.21 6.32
CA ASN A 594 1.04 -3.79 7.45
C ASN A 594 -0.44 -4.01 7.08
N PRO A 595 -1.08 -5.11 7.53
CA PRO A 595 -2.44 -5.45 7.12
C PRO A 595 -3.56 -4.66 7.83
N ALA A 596 -3.22 -3.64 8.63
CA ALA A 596 -4.20 -2.93 9.46
C ALA A 596 -5.33 -2.30 8.64
N LEU A 597 -5.00 -1.65 7.52
CA LEU A 597 -6.01 -1.01 6.67
C LEU A 597 -6.86 -2.04 5.92
N VAL A 598 -6.27 -3.18 5.54
CA VAL A 598 -6.98 -4.32 4.93
C VAL A 598 -8.00 -4.90 5.91
N ALA A 599 -7.60 -5.11 7.16
CA ALA A 599 -8.49 -5.61 8.21
C ALA A 599 -9.68 -4.66 8.45
N MET A 600 -9.43 -3.35 8.47
CA MET A 600 -10.47 -2.34 8.63
C MET A 600 -11.43 -2.28 7.44
N ALA A 601 -10.92 -2.45 6.22
CA ALA A 601 -11.73 -2.52 5.00
C ALA A 601 -12.61 -3.77 5.00
N GLU A 602 -12.07 -4.93 5.35
CA GLU A 602 -12.82 -6.20 5.46
C GLU A 602 -13.98 -6.11 6.47
N VAL A 603 -13.72 -5.57 7.67
CA VAL A 603 -14.77 -5.30 8.66
C VAL A 603 -15.85 -4.40 8.08
N SER A 604 -15.45 -3.32 7.40
CA SER A 604 -16.40 -2.35 6.85
C SER A 604 -17.24 -2.95 5.73
N ASN A 605 -16.63 -3.74 4.84
CA ASN A 605 -17.32 -4.44 3.76
C ASN A 605 -18.32 -5.47 4.31
N HIS A 606 -17.94 -6.20 5.37
CA HIS A 606 -18.85 -7.11 6.07
C HIS A 606 -20.08 -6.38 6.62
N ILE A 607 -19.87 -5.26 7.33
CA ILE A 607 -20.96 -4.42 7.86
C ILE A 607 -21.89 -3.94 6.76
N CYS A 608 -21.35 -3.52 5.61
CA CYS A 608 -22.16 -3.09 4.47
C CYS A 608 -23.05 -4.21 3.95
N SER A 609 -22.52 -5.43 3.89
CA SER A 609 -23.25 -6.57 3.35
C SER A 609 -24.28 -7.17 4.28
N GLU A 610 -24.02 -7.18 5.59
CA GLU A 610 -24.87 -7.85 6.57
C GLU A 610 -25.73 -6.87 7.39
N GLY A 611 -25.50 -5.55 7.23
CA GLY A 611 -26.23 -4.49 7.94
C GLY A 611 -25.79 -4.27 9.39
N SER A 612 -24.95 -5.15 9.95
CA SER A 612 -24.39 -5.04 11.30
C SER A 612 -23.05 -5.78 11.43
N PHE A 613 -22.30 -5.53 12.50
CA PHE A 613 -21.14 -6.34 12.89
C PHE A 613 -21.54 -7.26 14.05
N GLY A 614 -21.94 -8.49 13.74
CA GLY A 614 -22.59 -9.36 14.74
C GLY A 614 -23.84 -8.68 15.32
N LYS A 615 -23.96 -8.61 16.66
CA LYS A 615 -25.06 -7.91 17.35
C LYS A 615 -24.85 -6.39 17.51
N MET A 616 -23.77 -5.83 16.96
CA MET A 616 -23.41 -4.43 17.16
C MET A 616 -24.01 -3.54 16.07
N ASN A 617 -24.68 -2.46 16.47
CA ASN A 617 -25.15 -1.41 15.57
C ASN A 617 -24.02 -0.42 15.24
N VAL A 618 -22.98 -0.92 14.58
CA VAL A 618 -21.84 -0.12 14.10
C VAL A 618 -22.03 0.12 12.60
N LYS A 619 -21.93 1.37 12.16
CA LYS A 619 -21.95 1.71 10.74
C LYS A 619 -20.59 1.51 10.11
N ALA A 620 -20.57 1.10 8.84
CA ALA A 620 -19.33 0.93 8.09
C ALA A 620 -18.51 2.24 8.07
N MET A 621 -17.18 2.12 8.22
CA MET A 621 -16.25 3.26 8.23
C MET A 621 -16.55 4.35 9.26
N GLN A 622 -17.18 3.98 10.38
CA GLN A 622 -17.26 4.82 11.57
C GLN A 622 -15.96 4.68 12.38
N TYR A 623 -14.84 5.20 11.85
CA TYR A 623 -13.49 5.01 12.40
C TYR A 623 -13.32 5.35 13.89
N ASN A 624 -14.12 6.28 14.45
CA ASN A 624 -14.13 6.56 15.89
C ASN A 624 -14.66 5.38 16.75
N ARG A 625 -15.20 4.33 16.11
CA ARG A 625 -15.63 3.07 16.73
C ARG A 625 -14.67 1.92 16.45
N PHE A 626 -13.55 2.14 15.78
CA PHE A 626 -12.47 1.16 15.68
C PHE A 626 -11.47 1.41 16.80
N LEU A 627 -11.05 0.34 17.47
CA LEU A 627 -9.93 0.31 18.41
C LEU A 627 -8.85 -0.59 17.81
N VAL A 628 -7.79 0.02 17.29
CA VAL A 628 -6.79 -0.64 16.43
C VAL A 628 -5.44 -0.66 17.13
N LEU A 629 -4.89 -1.87 17.32
CA LEU A 629 -3.51 -2.10 17.71
C LEU A 629 -2.75 -2.62 16.50
N SER A 630 -1.76 -1.88 16.02
CA SER A 630 -0.88 -2.29 14.92
C SER A 630 0.55 -2.46 15.43
N LEU A 631 1.13 -3.64 15.23
CA LEU A 631 2.45 -4.01 15.74
C LEU A 631 3.41 -4.27 14.58
N GLY A 632 4.44 -3.44 14.49
CA GLY A 632 5.50 -3.63 13.51
C GLY A 632 6.60 -4.56 14.00
N THR A 633 7.38 -5.12 13.07
CA THR A 633 8.53 -5.99 13.39
C THR A 633 9.85 -5.22 13.50
N GLY A 634 9.80 -3.89 13.44
CA GLY A 634 10.98 -3.04 13.38
C GLY A 634 11.64 -2.96 11.99
N ALA A 635 12.44 -1.91 11.81
CA ALA A 635 13.10 -1.51 10.57
C ALA A 635 14.47 -0.87 10.87
N GLN A 636 15.32 -0.74 9.84
CA GLN A 636 16.63 -0.09 9.93
C GLN A 636 16.65 1.18 9.07
N LYS A 637 15.93 2.22 9.51
CA LYS A 637 15.82 3.46 8.72
C LYS A 637 16.97 4.45 8.97
N GLN A 638 17.64 4.37 10.13
CA GLN A 638 18.64 5.38 10.54
C GLN A 638 20.05 5.20 9.96
N GLU A 639 20.40 4.06 9.36
CA GLU A 639 21.74 3.85 8.78
C GLU A 639 21.93 4.52 7.41
N MET A 640 20.88 5.06 6.79
CA MET A 640 20.93 5.70 5.47
C MET A 640 21.68 4.85 4.44
N LYS A 641 21.25 3.59 4.28
CA LYS A 641 21.97 2.55 3.52
C LYS A 641 22.28 2.90 2.07
N TYR A 642 21.48 3.78 1.46
CA TYR A 642 21.53 4.07 0.03
C TYR A 642 21.58 5.58 -0.22
N SER A 643 22.03 5.98 -1.41
CA SER A 643 22.00 7.37 -1.86
C SER A 643 21.62 7.45 -3.33
N ALA A 644 21.01 8.56 -3.77
CA ALA A 644 20.66 8.74 -5.18
C ALA A 644 21.90 8.79 -6.06
N ALA A 645 23.01 9.30 -5.55
CA ALA A 645 24.29 9.28 -6.26
C ALA A 645 24.72 7.84 -6.60
N GLU A 646 24.65 6.92 -5.63
CA GLU A 646 24.97 5.51 -5.85
C GLU A 646 23.93 4.84 -6.76
N ALA A 647 22.64 4.99 -6.44
CA ALA A 647 21.55 4.35 -7.16
C ALA A 647 21.37 4.82 -8.60
N SER A 648 21.82 6.03 -8.94
CA SER A 648 21.83 6.54 -10.32
C SER A 648 22.66 5.69 -11.29
N THR A 649 23.57 4.87 -10.75
CA THR A 649 24.41 3.94 -11.53
C THR A 649 23.90 2.50 -11.51
N TRP A 650 22.82 2.21 -10.76
CA TRP A 650 22.34 0.84 -10.57
C TRP A 650 21.55 0.31 -11.77
N GLY A 651 21.89 -0.91 -12.18
CA GLY A 651 21.07 -1.74 -13.06
C GLY A 651 20.14 -2.67 -12.29
N ALA A 652 19.44 -3.55 -13.00
CA ALA A 652 18.47 -4.48 -12.41
C ALA A 652 19.07 -5.36 -11.30
N LEU A 653 20.32 -5.80 -11.45
CA LEU A 653 20.97 -6.64 -10.43
C LEU A 653 21.21 -5.87 -9.13
N SER A 654 21.75 -4.65 -9.22
CA SER A 654 22.02 -3.79 -8.06
C SER A 654 20.74 -3.38 -7.33
N TRP A 655 19.64 -3.19 -8.06
CA TRP A 655 18.34 -2.87 -7.44
C TRP A 655 17.78 -4.02 -6.59
N VAL A 656 18.08 -5.27 -6.93
CA VAL A 656 17.59 -6.42 -6.15
C VAL A 656 18.61 -6.94 -5.14
N THR A 657 19.91 -6.76 -5.39
CA THR A 657 20.95 -7.08 -4.41
C THR A 657 22.14 -6.15 -4.49
N THR A 658 22.59 -5.67 -3.33
CA THR A 658 23.87 -4.98 -3.15
C THR A 658 24.68 -5.68 -2.07
N THR A 659 25.92 -5.21 -1.83
CA THR A 659 26.71 -5.65 -0.66
C THR A 659 26.05 -5.28 0.67
N THR A 660 25.07 -4.35 0.67
CA THR A 660 24.45 -3.76 1.85
C THR A 660 22.98 -4.19 2.07
N GLY A 661 22.35 -4.90 1.13
CA GLY A 661 20.98 -5.41 1.30
C GLY A 661 20.24 -5.72 -0.01
N THR A 662 18.91 -5.60 0.03
CA THR A 662 17.99 -5.87 -1.09
C THR A 662 17.15 -4.62 -1.39
N PRO A 663 17.70 -3.60 -2.09
CA PRO A 663 17.13 -2.25 -2.10
C PRO A 663 15.66 -2.17 -2.54
N LEU A 664 15.26 -2.91 -3.58
CA LEU A 664 13.89 -2.90 -4.09
C LEU A 664 12.89 -3.49 -3.09
N ILE A 665 13.25 -4.62 -2.46
CA ILE A 665 12.40 -5.29 -1.46
C ILE A 665 12.29 -4.41 -0.21
N ASP A 666 13.41 -3.84 0.23
CA ASP A 666 13.47 -2.93 1.38
C ASP A 666 12.58 -1.69 1.12
N ALA A 667 12.71 -1.08 -0.07
CA ALA A 667 11.93 0.09 -0.46
C ALA A 667 10.43 -0.18 -0.47
N PHE A 668 9.96 -1.22 -1.16
CA PHE A 668 8.53 -1.52 -1.22
C PHE A 668 7.95 -1.97 0.12
N THR A 669 8.67 -2.77 0.89
CA THR A 669 8.20 -3.25 2.20
C THR A 669 8.03 -2.09 3.18
N HIS A 670 9.03 -1.20 3.24
CA HIS A 670 8.96 0.00 4.09
C HIS A 670 7.92 1.00 3.58
N ALA A 671 7.86 1.26 2.27
CA ALA A 671 6.86 2.14 1.69
C ALA A 671 5.43 1.67 1.98
N SER A 672 5.14 0.37 1.84
CA SER A 672 3.82 -0.21 2.13
C SER A 672 3.42 0.02 3.59
N SER A 673 4.31 -0.28 4.55
CA SER A 673 4.05 -0.06 5.98
C SER A 673 3.83 1.42 6.31
N ASP A 674 4.67 2.31 5.78
CA ASP A 674 4.63 3.74 6.06
C ASP A 674 3.40 4.41 5.48
N MET A 675 3.00 4.03 4.26
CA MET A 675 1.78 4.54 3.65
C MET A 675 0.55 4.07 4.44
N VAL A 676 0.47 2.82 4.90
CA VAL A 676 -0.66 2.37 5.73
C VAL A 676 -0.74 3.18 7.03
N ASP A 677 0.38 3.40 7.71
CA ASP A 677 0.42 4.19 8.94
C ASP A 677 0.03 5.66 8.70
N PHE A 678 0.55 6.27 7.63
CA PHE A 678 0.18 7.62 7.18
C PHE A 678 -1.33 7.76 6.99
N HIS A 679 -1.96 6.80 6.31
CA HIS A 679 -3.40 6.82 6.05
C HIS A 679 -4.23 6.62 7.32
N ILE A 680 -3.93 5.60 8.13
CA ILE A 680 -4.68 5.33 9.37
C ILE A 680 -4.52 6.51 10.34
N TYR A 681 -3.30 7.01 10.54
CA TYR A 681 -3.05 8.17 11.38
C TYR A 681 -3.82 9.39 10.90
N SER A 682 -3.74 9.72 9.61
CA SER A 682 -4.49 10.85 9.02
C SER A 682 -6.00 10.72 9.23
N VAL A 683 -6.54 9.50 9.09
CA VAL A 683 -7.97 9.23 9.28
C VAL A 683 -8.39 9.37 10.75
N PHE A 684 -7.64 8.80 11.69
CA PHE A 684 -7.95 8.86 13.12
C PHE A 684 -7.79 10.28 13.68
N GLN A 685 -6.77 11.01 13.22
CA GLN A 685 -6.54 12.40 13.57
C GLN A 685 -7.65 13.32 13.04
N ALA A 686 -8.10 13.12 11.80
CA ALA A 686 -9.24 13.85 11.24
C ALA A 686 -10.57 13.62 11.99
N ARG A 687 -10.67 12.59 12.84
CA ARG A 687 -11.86 12.29 13.67
C ARG A 687 -11.66 12.57 15.17
N HIS A 688 -10.56 13.20 15.58
CA HIS A 688 -10.23 13.40 17.01
C HIS A 688 -10.28 12.08 17.81
N SER A 689 -9.78 11.01 17.19
CA SER A 689 -9.80 9.66 17.75
C SER A 689 -8.39 9.06 17.77
N GLU A 690 -7.33 9.86 17.79
CA GLU A 690 -5.92 9.42 17.73
C GLU A 690 -5.63 8.34 18.78
N ASN A 691 -6.20 8.49 19.97
CA ASN A 691 -6.07 7.54 21.08
C ASN A 691 -6.67 6.14 20.82
N ASN A 692 -7.42 5.95 19.74
CA ASN A 692 -7.99 4.67 19.32
C ASN A 692 -7.09 3.88 18.37
N TYR A 693 -6.02 4.48 17.86
CA TYR A 693 -5.01 3.81 17.05
C TYR A 693 -3.68 3.82 17.80
N LEU A 694 -3.14 2.64 18.08
CA LEU A 694 -1.83 2.47 18.69
C LEU A 694 -0.94 1.69 17.71
N ARG A 695 0.09 2.36 17.19
CA ARG A 695 1.17 1.75 16.41
C ARG A 695 2.40 1.62 17.29
N ILE A 696 2.97 0.42 17.40
CA ILE A 696 4.26 0.19 18.08
C ILE A 696 5.24 -0.34 17.04
N GLN A 697 6.31 0.41 16.80
CA GLN A 697 7.31 0.16 15.75
C GLN A 697 8.68 0.69 16.21
N ASP A 698 9.75 -0.02 15.85
CA ASP A 698 11.14 0.40 16.09
C ASP A 698 11.89 0.61 14.78
N ASP A 699 12.23 1.84 14.42
CA ASP A 699 12.92 2.16 13.16
C ASP A 699 14.46 2.20 13.30
N THR A 700 15.00 1.73 14.43
CA THR A 700 16.41 1.92 14.84
C THR A 700 17.25 0.64 14.88
N LEU A 701 16.75 -0.48 14.35
CA LEU A 701 17.43 -1.78 14.43
C LEU A 701 18.81 -1.76 13.76
N PRO A 702 19.93 -1.97 14.47
CA PRO A 702 21.26 -1.92 13.87
C PRO A 702 21.74 -3.28 13.34
N GLY A 703 22.57 -3.27 12.31
CA GLY A 703 23.29 -4.45 11.81
C GLY A 703 22.40 -5.69 11.58
N GLU A 704 22.81 -6.84 12.13
CA GLU A 704 22.10 -8.13 11.97
C GLU A 704 20.69 -8.15 12.56
N LEU A 705 20.35 -7.27 13.51
CA LEU A 705 19.01 -7.20 14.11
C LEU A 705 17.95 -6.77 13.09
N SER A 706 18.35 -6.05 12.05
CA SER A 706 17.47 -5.65 10.96
C SER A 706 17.11 -6.78 10.00
N SER A 707 17.90 -7.86 9.97
CA SER A 707 17.71 -8.97 9.04
C SER A 707 16.48 -9.79 9.40
N VAL A 708 15.79 -10.26 8.37
CA VAL A 708 14.59 -11.09 8.47
C VAL A 708 14.90 -12.58 8.58
N ASP A 709 16.15 -13.01 8.37
CA ASP A 709 16.56 -14.41 8.19
C ASP A 709 17.84 -14.83 8.95
N ILE A 710 18.62 -13.90 9.54
CA ILE A 710 19.83 -14.24 10.31
C ILE A 710 19.43 -14.81 11.69
N ALA A 711 19.17 -16.11 11.75
CA ALA A 711 18.72 -16.81 12.95
C ALA A 711 19.87 -17.33 13.84
N THR A 712 20.91 -16.51 14.08
CA THR A 712 21.96 -16.86 15.06
C THR A 712 21.44 -16.69 16.49
N GLU A 713 21.95 -17.47 17.44
CA GLU A 713 21.54 -17.36 18.84
C GLU A 713 21.73 -15.94 19.39
N LYS A 714 22.83 -15.28 19.00
CA LYS A 714 23.13 -13.88 19.35
C LYS A 714 22.06 -12.94 18.81
N ASN A 715 21.70 -13.07 17.52
CA ASN A 715 20.74 -12.17 16.89
C ASN A 715 19.33 -12.36 17.47
N LEU A 716 18.90 -13.62 17.65
CA LEU A 716 17.59 -13.92 18.23
C LEU A 716 17.45 -13.41 19.67
N LYS A 717 18.50 -13.56 20.50
CA LYS A 717 18.53 -12.96 21.85
C LYS A 717 18.51 -11.43 21.80
N GLY A 718 19.19 -10.83 20.84
CA GLY A 718 19.14 -9.39 20.63
C GLY A 718 17.75 -8.89 20.23
N LEU A 719 17.01 -9.62 19.39
CA LEU A 719 15.61 -9.30 19.06
C LEU A 719 14.68 -9.40 20.27
N VAL A 720 14.91 -10.36 21.18
CA VAL A 720 14.20 -10.42 22.47
C VAL A 720 14.47 -9.16 23.29
N GLN A 721 15.75 -8.76 23.41
CA GLN A 721 16.13 -7.54 24.13
C GLN A 721 15.48 -6.30 23.51
N VAL A 722 15.45 -6.19 22.18
CA VAL A 722 14.74 -5.09 21.50
C VAL A 722 13.27 -5.06 21.89
N GLY A 723 12.56 -6.19 21.87
CA GLY A 723 11.15 -6.23 22.27
C GLY A 723 10.93 -5.79 23.73
N GLU A 724 11.82 -6.21 24.64
CA GLU A 724 11.78 -5.82 26.06
C GLU A 724 12.12 -4.34 26.30
N GLU A 725 13.04 -3.78 25.51
CA GLU A 725 13.38 -2.36 25.53
C GLU A 725 12.28 -1.49 24.90
N LEU A 726 11.64 -1.98 23.84
CA LEU A 726 10.57 -1.27 23.14
C LEU A 726 9.37 -1.02 24.06
N LEU A 727 9.07 -1.93 24.99
CA LEU A 727 8.08 -1.72 26.05
C LEU A 727 8.40 -0.51 26.94
N LYS A 728 9.68 -0.22 27.15
CA LYS A 728 10.15 0.89 28.01
C LYS A 728 10.32 2.20 27.24
N LYS A 729 10.42 2.14 25.91
CA LYS A 729 10.52 3.33 25.07
C LYS A 729 9.22 4.15 25.18
N PRO A 730 9.31 5.49 25.12
CA PRO A 730 8.13 6.35 25.01
C PRO A 730 7.29 5.98 23.78
N VAL A 731 5.99 6.18 23.87
CA VAL A 731 5.09 6.08 22.72
C VAL A 731 5.59 7.04 21.64
N SER A 732 5.65 6.55 20.42
CA SER A 732 6.08 7.31 19.26
C SER A 732 4.96 7.44 18.24
N GLN A 733 5.00 8.52 17.47
CA GLN A 733 4.12 8.75 16.34
C GLN A 733 4.95 8.97 15.09
N ILE A 734 4.44 8.55 13.94
CA ILE A 734 5.10 8.79 12.66
C ILE A 734 5.24 10.30 12.45
N ASN A 735 6.48 10.77 12.33
CA ASN A 735 6.70 12.12 11.86
C ASN A 735 6.49 12.12 10.35
N LEU A 736 5.40 12.75 9.89
CA LEU A 736 5.04 12.86 8.48
C LEU A 736 6.09 13.58 7.61
N ARG A 737 7.18 14.12 8.19
CA ARG A 737 8.33 14.71 7.47
C ARG A 737 9.47 13.70 7.25
N THR A 738 9.78 12.90 8.27
CA THR A 738 10.95 12.01 8.25
C THR A 738 10.56 10.55 8.05
N GLY A 739 9.27 10.20 8.14
CA GLY A 739 8.79 8.82 8.01
C GLY A 739 9.30 7.93 9.15
N VAL A 740 9.93 8.54 10.16
CA VAL A 740 10.50 7.92 11.34
C VAL A 740 9.57 8.21 12.51
N HIS A 741 9.41 7.21 13.37
CA HIS A 741 8.69 7.36 14.62
C HIS A 741 9.43 8.27 15.60
N GLU A 742 8.82 9.39 15.97
CA GLU A 742 9.33 10.34 16.96
C GLU A 742 8.54 10.23 18.27
N THR A 743 9.24 10.41 19.39
CA THR A 743 8.63 10.29 20.73
C THR A 743 7.59 11.37 20.96
N VAL A 744 6.45 10.99 21.51
CA VAL A 744 5.41 11.94 21.96
C VAL A 744 5.81 12.49 23.33
N ASP A 745 5.74 13.81 23.51
CA ASP A 745 6.07 14.54 24.78
C ASP A 745 5.06 14.28 25.93
N SER A 746 4.46 13.09 25.99
CA SER A 746 3.53 12.67 27.03
C SER A 746 4.21 12.00 28.23
N GLY A 747 5.44 11.49 28.04
CA GLY A 747 6.11 10.63 29.01
C GLY A 747 5.50 9.21 29.14
N GLU A 748 4.44 8.89 28.39
CA GLU A 748 3.81 7.55 28.36
C GLU A 748 4.75 6.56 27.65
N THR A 749 5.03 5.41 28.27
CA THR A 749 5.78 4.31 27.62
C THR A 749 4.86 3.41 26.81
N ASN A 750 5.42 2.62 25.88
CA ASN A 750 4.64 1.62 25.15
C ASN A 750 3.97 0.60 26.08
N ALA A 751 4.61 0.23 27.20
CA ALA A 751 4.01 -0.62 28.22
C ALA A 751 2.79 0.03 28.87
N ASP A 752 2.84 1.33 29.16
CA ASP A 752 1.70 2.06 29.74
C ASP A 752 0.55 2.20 28.74
N ALA A 753 0.87 2.48 27.48
CA ALA A 753 -0.12 2.50 26.40
C ALA A 753 -0.78 1.13 26.19
N LEU A 754 -0.02 0.02 26.27
CA LEU A 754 -0.55 -1.34 26.20
C LEU A 754 -1.43 -1.69 27.40
N LYS A 755 -1.08 -1.27 28.63
CA LYS A 755 -1.95 -1.45 29.81
C LYS A 755 -3.28 -0.71 29.62
N ARG A 756 -3.21 0.56 29.19
CA ARG A 756 -4.40 1.36 28.86
C ARG A 756 -5.24 0.70 27.77
N PHE A 757 -4.60 0.11 26.76
CA PHE A 757 -5.27 -0.65 25.71
C PHE A 757 -5.95 -1.91 26.28
N ALA A 758 -5.28 -2.66 27.17
CA ALA A 758 -5.81 -3.84 27.84
C ALA A 758 -7.06 -3.53 28.68
N GLU A 759 -7.05 -2.43 29.44
CA GLU A 759 -8.21 -1.97 30.22
C GLU A 759 -9.42 -1.68 29.32
N ARG A 760 -9.19 -1.04 28.17
CA ARG A 760 -10.24 -0.77 27.17
C ARG A 760 -10.80 -2.05 26.57
N LEU A 761 -9.95 -3.00 26.21
CA LEU A 761 -10.35 -4.31 25.72
C LEU A 761 -11.17 -5.09 26.75
N SER A 762 -10.72 -5.13 28.00
CA SER A 762 -11.44 -5.78 29.10
C SER A 762 -12.81 -5.14 29.35
N LYS A 763 -12.88 -3.80 29.39
CA LYS A 763 -14.14 -3.07 29.50
C LYS A 763 -15.10 -3.41 28.35
N GLN A 764 -14.59 -3.47 27.12
CA GLN A 764 -15.39 -3.79 25.94
C GLN A 764 -15.93 -5.22 25.98
N LYS A 765 -15.11 -6.20 26.38
CA LYS A 765 -15.52 -7.60 26.58
C LYS A 765 -16.61 -7.72 27.65
N ARG A 766 -16.46 -7.04 28.79
CA ARG A 766 -17.47 -7.04 29.87
C ARG A 766 -18.77 -6.40 29.42
N TYR A 767 -18.71 -5.27 28.70
CA TYR A 767 -19.89 -4.60 28.13
C TYR A 767 -20.68 -5.53 27.18
N ARG A 768 -19.99 -6.26 26.30
CA ARG A 768 -20.62 -7.25 25.41
C ARG A 768 -21.29 -8.39 26.17
N LYS A 769 -20.68 -8.88 27.25
CA LYS A 769 -21.26 -9.92 28.11
C LYS A 769 -22.51 -9.43 28.85
N SER A 770 -22.52 -8.19 29.36
CA SER A 770 -23.68 -7.64 30.06
C SER A 770 -24.88 -7.42 29.13
N GLU A 771 -24.64 -6.92 27.91
CA GLU A 771 -25.69 -6.82 26.88
C GLU A 771 -26.26 -8.19 26.53
N LEU A 772 -25.43 -9.22 26.35
CA LEU A 772 -25.88 -10.60 26.09
C LEU A 772 -26.76 -11.18 27.21
N SER A 773 -26.48 -10.85 28.48
CA SER A 773 -27.31 -11.27 29.61
C SER A 773 -28.64 -10.53 29.73
N ALA A 774 -28.73 -9.27 29.26
CA ALA A 774 -29.94 -8.46 29.34
C ALA A 774 -31.04 -8.92 28.35
N TYR A 775 -30.65 -9.53 27.22
CA TYR A 775 -31.58 -10.07 26.23
C TYR A 775 -31.96 -11.56 26.45
N GLY A 776 -31.38 -12.22 27.46
CA GLY A 776 -31.65 -13.62 27.79
C GLY A 776 -32.76 -13.85 28.83
N ASN A 777 -33.37 -12.77 29.34
CA ASN A 777 -34.47 -12.82 30.30
C ASN A 777 -35.74 -12.19 29.69
N PHE A 778 -36.33 -12.83 28.68
CA PHE A 778 -37.74 -12.67 28.31
C PHE A 778 -38.29 -13.97 27.74
#